data_AF-A0A366E0W0-F1
#
_entry.id   AF-A0A366E0W0-F1
#
_cell.length_a   1.000
_cell.length_b   1.000
_cell.length_c   1.000
_cell.angle_alpha   90.00
_cell.angle_beta   90.00
_cell.angle_gamma   90.00
#
_symmetry.space_group_name_H-M   'P 1'
#
loop_
_entity.id
_entity.type
_entity.pdbx_description
1 polymer ?
#
loop_
_entity_poly.entity_id
_entity_poly.type
_entity_poly.pdbx_seq_one_letter_code
_entity_poly.pdbx_strand_id
1 'polypeptide(L)'
;MSSDRVRWVSAAVMLVNGVWSTWCAHAAVRGLRRLADQRESVRSEPGRVAAGSDIVVVVPMLHEADRAAECVDHWCKLLADHPELRLCVLTTDRERHERPEGPHSWDAVTAAASFRRATVAGRAELLHYPRVNRTYGEQLGWALDLLTTRPAPPDHLYVANIDSRLSPHGCAEIVELAATVAVAQQSSVFFGNLDDLGPVATAEAFYQSRWSFEHEIFRYLAGAGHLHCLPGWLRSIWYQHTVGHGLLIATATYRRLGGLPSPRHGLEDAALGVAIREAGLHIHPFSTLECGDAPSSVRELQRQRSTWIRGPLCSSEYPRTRRGHLIAAQGTYGGVKWALAVPAQVITLIVASPRQRVMAILGWLLALYGPLIAMLLGLRRLDFPKRLPAPAQAHHPGDPLLPSRCGELLGRWTARSSAARPRRRSRPRTDPASDPGDRMTNRVDAPVQCVLPIFGTFVFFDWYNTLSTAQFWDSILGNQRHPLAGPLNAALEDLFRGRKEFVGSWMRGQVTDEQVIDTLNLTLPRGYSNDYLLRELLRDCRNAKINPDMADIVRALRDRAFLAVASDNMECFVHAAPRVLTGELRIDELIVSSSVGSLKKESPDRFFGPTLDRYGLTPADAVLIDDCADTCQIFREWGGSAYHFTEPGQLRADIAHLLPELAGV
;
A
#
# COMPACT_ATOMS: atom_id res chain seq x y z
N MET A 1 48.62 20.86 0.63
CA MET A 1 47.49 21.68 0.11
C MET A 1 47.23 22.82 1.07
N SER A 2 46.95 24.04 0.59
CA SER A 2 46.57 25.15 1.49
C SER A 2 45.25 24.83 2.22
N SER A 3 45.08 25.34 3.44
CA SER A 3 43.86 25.18 4.25
C SER A 3 42.59 25.58 3.46
N ASP A 4 42.71 26.57 2.58
CA ASP A 4 41.60 27.03 1.73
C ASP A 4 41.20 26.01 0.65
N ARG A 5 42.18 25.35 0.01
CA ARG A 5 41.88 24.28 -0.96
C ARG A 5 41.15 23.11 -0.32
N VAL A 6 41.54 22.73 0.91
CA VAL A 6 40.87 21.64 1.65
C VAL A 6 39.41 21.99 1.91
N ARG A 7 39.10 23.22 2.34
CA ARG A 7 37.73 23.67 2.60
C ARG A 7 36.87 23.69 1.33
N TRP A 8 37.45 24.14 0.20
CA TRP A 8 36.76 24.09 -1.09
C TRP A 8 36.47 22.67 -1.56
N VAL A 9 37.43 21.75 -1.38
CA VAL A 9 37.20 20.33 -1.68
C VAL A 9 36.07 19.77 -0.82
N SER A 10 36.04 20.05 0.48
CA SER A 10 34.94 19.61 1.35
C SER A 10 33.58 20.12 0.90
N ALA A 11 33.46 21.42 0.59
CA ALA A 11 32.21 22.01 0.09
C ALA A 11 31.78 21.42 -1.26
N ALA A 12 32.74 21.20 -2.17
CA ALA A 12 32.48 20.58 -3.47
C ALA A 12 32.01 19.12 -3.33
N VAL A 13 32.61 18.34 -2.42
CA VAL A 13 32.19 16.96 -2.13
C VAL A 13 30.74 16.91 -1.65
N MET A 14 30.30 17.86 -0.82
CA MET A 14 28.90 17.94 -0.39
C MET A 14 27.94 18.20 -1.56
N LEU A 15 28.31 19.09 -2.48
CA LEU A 15 27.51 19.35 -3.69
C LEU A 15 27.46 18.13 -4.61
N VAL A 16 28.62 17.51 -4.88
CA VAL A 16 28.69 16.28 -5.70
C VAL A 16 27.85 15.18 -5.08
N ASN A 17 27.91 15.00 -3.76
CA ASN A 17 27.05 14.04 -3.06
C ASN A 17 25.57 14.40 -3.26
N GLY A 18 25.17 15.67 -3.15
CA GLY A 18 23.78 16.07 -3.38
C GLY A 18 23.27 15.78 -4.79
N VAL A 19 24.08 16.09 -5.81
CA VAL A 19 23.76 15.79 -7.21
C VAL A 19 23.67 14.27 -7.42
N TRP A 20 24.65 13.51 -6.91
CA TRP A 20 24.70 12.06 -7.01
C TRP A 20 23.48 11.40 -6.37
N SER A 21 23.17 11.75 -5.12
CA SER A 21 21.99 11.27 -4.39
C SER A 21 20.70 11.53 -5.16
N THR A 22 20.55 12.74 -5.71
CA THR A 22 19.36 13.12 -6.49
C THR A 22 19.24 12.28 -7.76
N TRP A 23 20.36 12.10 -8.46
CA TRP A 23 20.41 11.25 -9.65
C TRP A 23 20.09 9.78 -9.33
N CYS A 24 20.61 9.23 -8.23
CA CYS A 24 20.29 7.85 -7.81
C CYS A 24 18.79 7.66 -7.59
N ALA A 25 18.14 8.55 -6.84
CA ALA A 25 16.69 8.47 -6.61
C ALA A 25 15.90 8.61 -7.92
N HIS A 26 16.30 9.53 -8.81
CA HIS A 26 15.68 9.68 -10.12
C HIS A 26 15.84 8.41 -10.98
N ALA A 27 17.04 7.83 -11.01
CA ALA A 27 17.33 6.59 -11.73
C ALA A 27 16.54 5.40 -11.15
N ALA A 28 16.38 5.34 -9.82
CA ALA A 28 15.56 4.35 -9.15
C ALA A 28 14.09 4.43 -9.56
N VAL A 29 13.49 5.62 -9.48
CA VAL A 29 12.12 5.87 -9.95
C VAL A 29 11.95 5.44 -11.40
N ARG A 30 12.86 5.89 -12.28
CA ARG A 30 12.77 5.58 -13.72
C ARG A 30 12.96 4.10 -14.01
N GLY A 31 13.82 3.43 -13.25
CA GLY A 31 14.07 1.99 -13.35
C GLY A 31 12.84 1.18 -12.93
N LEU A 32 12.24 1.50 -11.79
CA LEU A 32 11.00 0.85 -11.33
C LEU A 32 9.86 1.01 -12.32
N ARG A 33 9.65 2.22 -12.86
CA ARG A 33 8.64 2.46 -13.90
C ARG A 33 8.86 1.57 -15.11
N ARG A 34 10.09 1.50 -15.63
CA ARG A 34 10.40 0.60 -16.77
C ARG A 34 10.09 -0.86 -16.46
N LEU A 35 10.35 -1.32 -15.24
CA LEU A 35 10.03 -2.69 -14.84
C LEU A 35 8.52 -2.91 -14.79
N ALA A 36 7.76 -1.94 -14.26
CA ALA A 36 6.30 -1.96 -14.25
C ALA A 36 5.74 -1.97 -15.68
N ASP A 37 6.20 -1.06 -16.55
CA ASP A 37 5.77 -0.96 -17.96
C ASP A 37 6.06 -2.26 -18.74
N GLN A 38 7.26 -2.83 -18.55
CA GLN A 38 7.65 -4.10 -19.16
C GLN A 38 6.70 -5.22 -18.75
N ARG A 39 6.35 -5.27 -17.46
CA ARG A 39 5.44 -6.27 -16.93
C ARG A 39 4.02 -6.11 -17.49
N GLU A 40 3.52 -4.88 -17.59
CA GLU A 40 2.20 -4.61 -18.20
C GLU A 40 2.15 -5.04 -19.66
N SER A 41 3.22 -4.84 -20.42
CA SER A 41 3.28 -5.25 -21.84
C SER A 41 3.24 -6.78 -22.02
N VAL A 42 3.74 -7.54 -21.04
CA VAL A 42 3.77 -9.02 -21.06
C VAL A 42 2.43 -9.64 -20.63
N ARG A 43 1.52 -8.88 -19.99
CA ARG A 43 0.18 -9.35 -19.57
C ARG A 43 -0.77 -9.76 -20.71
N SER A 44 -0.34 -9.65 -21.96
CA SER A 44 -1.12 -10.06 -23.14
C SER A 44 -1.29 -11.59 -23.30
N GLU A 45 -0.66 -12.42 -22.47
CA GLU A 45 -1.00 -13.86 -22.37
C GLU A 45 -1.19 -14.29 -20.91
N PRO A 46 -2.43 -14.39 -20.39
CA PRO A 46 -2.69 -15.04 -19.11
C PRO A 46 -2.41 -16.54 -19.26
N GLY A 47 -1.39 -17.07 -18.57
CA GLY A 47 -1.27 -18.51 -18.37
C GLY A 47 0.09 -19.19 -18.61
N ARG A 48 1.22 -18.48 -18.58
CA ARG A 48 2.55 -19.12 -18.70
C ARG A 48 3.51 -18.89 -17.54
N VAL A 49 3.05 -18.41 -16.39
CA VAL A 49 3.84 -18.51 -15.16
C VAL A 49 3.65 -19.93 -14.63
N ALA A 50 4.76 -20.64 -14.40
CA ALA A 50 4.83 -22.09 -14.30
C ALA A 50 3.76 -22.69 -13.37
N ALA A 51 2.82 -23.43 -13.96
CA ALA A 51 1.99 -24.37 -13.22
C ALA A 51 2.93 -25.31 -12.43
N GLY A 52 2.94 -25.18 -11.10
CA GLY A 52 3.63 -26.12 -10.20
C GLY A 52 4.74 -25.57 -9.31
N SER A 53 5.04 -24.26 -9.28
CA SER A 53 5.97 -23.72 -8.28
C SER A 53 5.33 -23.58 -6.90
N ASP A 54 5.98 -24.14 -5.87
CA ASP A 54 5.56 -24.05 -4.47
C ASP A 54 6.29 -22.90 -3.77
N ILE A 55 5.57 -21.83 -3.44
CA ILE A 55 6.14 -20.63 -2.82
C ILE A 55 5.53 -20.47 -1.42
N VAL A 56 6.39 -20.47 -0.39
CA VAL A 56 5.96 -20.26 0.99
C VAL A 56 6.22 -18.82 1.41
N VAL A 57 5.13 -18.11 1.75
CA VAL A 57 5.14 -16.80 2.40
C VAL A 57 5.37 -17.01 3.89
N VAL A 58 6.51 -16.54 4.41
CA VAL A 58 6.91 -16.67 5.81
C VAL A 58 6.67 -15.35 6.53
N VAL A 59 5.80 -15.36 7.54
CA VAL A 59 5.45 -14.18 8.35
C VAL A 59 5.86 -14.41 9.81
N PRO A 60 7.05 -13.96 10.23
CA PRO A 60 7.45 -13.97 11.62
C PRO A 60 6.69 -12.91 12.44
N MET A 61 6.32 -13.27 13.65
CA MET A 61 5.59 -12.43 14.60
C MET A 61 6.30 -12.38 15.95
N LEU A 62 6.31 -11.20 16.58
CA LEU A 62 6.79 -10.98 17.95
C LEU A 62 6.09 -9.76 18.59
N HIS A 63 5.24 -10.01 19.59
CA HIS A 63 4.43 -9.01 20.33
C HIS A 63 3.37 -8.31 19.50
N GLU A 64 2.74 -9.02 18.56
CA GLU A 64 1.85 -8.44 17.54
C GLU A 64 0.47 -9.13 17.53
N ALA A 65 0.04 -9.63 18.68
CA ALA A 65 -1.22 -10.35 18.83
C ALA A 65 -2.46 -9.51 18.40
N ASP A 66 -2.39 -8.20 18.56
CA ASP A 66 -3.41 -7.23 18.15
C ASP A 66 -3.57 -7.10 16.63
N ARG A 67 -2.49 -7.35 15.87
CA ARG A 67 -2.48 -7.27 14.39
C ARG A 67 -2.53 -8.64 13.70
N ALA A 68 -2.28 -9.72 14.45
CA ALA A 68 -2.15 -11.06 13.90
C ALA A 68 -3.39 -11.56 13.14
N ALA A 69 -4.59 -11.35 13.68
CA ALA A 69 -5.83 -11.78 13.04
C ALA A 69 -6.05 -11.10 11.67
N GLU A 70 -5.90 -9.78 11.60
CA GLU A 70 -6.02 -9.01 10.36
C GLU A 70 -4.98 -9.44 9.33
N CYS A 71 -3.73 -9.64 9.76
CA CYS A 71 -2.65 -10.11 8.89
C CYS A 71 -2.98 -11.48 8.27
N VAL A 72 -3.42 -12.46 9.06
CA VAL A 72 -3.72 -13.78 8.53
C VAL A 72 -4.99 -13.79 7.67
N ASP A 73 -6.00 -12.99 8.00
CA ASP A 73 -7.20 -12.82 7.18
C ASP A 73 -6.84 -12.26 5.80
N HIS A 74 -6.00 -11.22 5.78
CA HIS A 74 -5.50 -10.60 4.55
C HIS A 74 -4.76 -11.60 3.66
N TRP A 75 -3.77 -12.31 4.21
CA TRP A 75 -3.03 -13.31 3.46
C TRP A 75 -3.92 -14.46 2.99
N CYS A 76 -4.79 -15.01 3.85
CA CYS A 76 -5.69 -16.10 3.47
C CYS A 76 -6.64 -15.71 2.34
N LYS A 77 -7.07 -14.44 2.27
CA LYS A 77 -7.84 -13.91 1.14
C LYS A 77 -7.03 -13.95 -0.16
N LEU A 78 -5.77 -13.53 -0.12
CA LEU A 78 -4.88 -13.54 -1.29
C LEU A 78 -4.53 -14.96 -1.76
N LEU A 79 -4.41 -15.93 -0.86
CA LEU A 79 -4.15 -17.33 -1.22
C LEU A 79 -5.24 -17.94 -2.13
N ALA A 80 -6.47 -17.44 -2.05
CA ALA A 80 -7.60 -17.96 -2.84
C ALA A 80 -7.41 -17.74 -4.35
N ASP A 81 -6.75 -16.64 -4.74
CA ASP A 81 -6.52 -16.26 -6.13
C ASP A 81 -5.14 -16.72 -6.65
N HIS A 82 -4.27 -17.22 -5.77
CA HIS A 82 -2.88 -17.60 -6.09
C HIS A 82 -2.56 -19.01 -5.57
N PRO A 83 -2.84 -20.07 -6.34
CA PRO A 83 -2.64 -21.46 -5.92
C PRO A 83 -1.18 -21.82 -5.60
N GLU A 84 -0.22 -21.10 -6.16
CA GLU A 84 1.22 -21.27 -5.97
C GLU A 84 1.71 -20.83 -4.58
N LEU A 85 0.92 -20.02 -3.88
CA LEU A 85 1.29 -19.47 -2.58
C LEU A 85 0.76 -20.32 -1.43
N ARG A 86 1.57 -20.49 -0.39
CA ARG A 86 1.17 -20.99 0.93
C ARG A 86 1.66 -20.06 2.02
N LEU A 87 0.92 -19.96 3.12
CA LEU A 87 1.27 -19.12 4.25
C LEU A 87 1.93 -19.94 5.36
N CYS A 88 3.08 -19.49 5.86
CA CYS A 88 3.73 -20.01 7.05
C CYS A 88 3.85 -18.88 8.07
N VAL A 89 3.02 -18.91 9.11
CA VAL A 89 3.15 -17.97 10.22
C VAL A 89 4.17 -18.51 11.21
N LEU A 90 5.04 -17.65 11.72
CA LEU A 90 6.11 -18.03 12.63
C LEU A 90 6.02 -17.22 13.92
N THR A 91 5.86 -17.89 15.04
CA THR A 91 5.79 -17.28 16.39
C THR A 91 6.96 -17.77 17.24
N THR A 92 7.08 -17.28 18.48
CA THR A 92 8.22 -17.60 19.36
C THR A 92 7.83 -17.70 20.82
N ASP A 93 8.46 -18.62 21.56
CA ASP A 93 8.32 -18.78 23.01
C ASP A 93 8.79 -17.54 23.79
N ARG A 94 9.54 -16.64 23.13
CA ARG A 94 9.95 -15.35 23.70
C ARG A 94 8.75 -14.54 24.22
N GLU A 95 7.61 -14.57 23.55
CA GLU A 95 6.43 -13.82 23.99
C GLU A 95 5.92 -14.33 25.35
N ARG A 96 5.83 -15.65 25.53
CA ARG A 96 5.44 -16.27 26.80
C ARG A 96 6.44 -15.98 27.90
N HIS A 97 7.74 -15.95 27.57
CA HIS A 97 8.79 -15.62 28.54
C HIS A 97 8.75 -14.15 28.99
N GLU A 98 8.55 -13.22 28.06
CA GLU A 98 8.54 -11.78 28.35
C GLU A 98 7.17 -11.29 28.90
N ARG A 99 6.07 -11.96 28.54
CA ARG A 99 4.70 -11.62 28.95
C ARG A 99 3.88 -12.89 29.24
N PRO A 100 4.07 -13.56 30.39
CA PRO A 100 3.40 -14.83 30.69
C PRO A 100 1.87 -14.79 30.60
N GLU A 101 1.26 -13.69 31.03
CA GLU A 101 -0.21 -13.49 31.08
C GLU A 101 -0.72 -12.53 30.00
N GLY A 102 0.14 -12.12 29.05
CA GLY A 102 -0.22 -11.19 27.98
C GLY A 102 -0.83 -11.90 26.76
N PRO A 103 -1.44 -11.15 25.82
CA PRO A 103 -1.88 -11.72 24.56
C PRO A 103 -0.66 -12.18 23.75
N HIS A 104 -0.72 -13.41 23.23
CA HIS A 104 0.33 -14.01 22.40
C HIS A 104 -0.13 -14.12 20.95
N SER A 105 0.77 -13.86 20.01
CA SER A 105 0.49 -13.97 18.57
C SER A 105 0.06 -15.39 18.19
N TRP A 106 0.59 -16.42 18.88
CA TRP A 106 0.16 -17.81 18.71
C TRP A 106 -1.34 -17.99 18.93
N ASP A 107 -1.87 -17.44 20.04
CA ASP A 107 -3.26 -17.60 20.41
C ASP A 107 -4.17 -16.82 19.42
N ALA A 108 -3.74 -15.63 19.00
CA ALA A 108 -4.47 -14.84 18.01
C ALA A 108 -4.55 -15.52 16.63
N VAL A 109 -3.45 -16.09 16.15
CA VAL A 109 -3.39 -16.78 14.85
C VAL A 109 -4.25 -18.05 14.86
N THR A 110 -4.15 -18.85 15.92
CA THR A 110 -4.94 -20.10 16.05
C THR A 110 -6.44 -19.84 16.22
N ALA A 111 -6.80 -18.72 16.85
CA ALA A 111 -8.18 -18.26 16.97
C ALA A 111 -8.79 -17.73 15.65
N ALA A 112 -7.99 -17.33 14.67
CA ALA A 112 -8.48 -16.83 13.39
C ALA A 112 -9.14 -17.91 12.53
N ALA A 113 -10.40 -17.69 12.13
CA ALA A 113 -11.19 -18.67 11.38
C ALA A 113 -10.65 -18.89 9.95
N SER A 114 -10.17 -17.83 9.30
CA SER A 114 -9.54 -17.91 7.97
C SER A 114 -8.31 -18.81 7.98
N PHE A 115 -7.45 -18.64 8.97
CA PHE A 115 -6.21 -19.39 9.13
C PHE A 115 -6.48 -20.87 9.38
N ARG A 116 -7.45 -21.20 10.25
CA ARG A 116 -7.88 -22.60 10.44
C ARG A 116 -8.39 -23.24 9.15
N ARG A 117 -9.22 -22.54 8.37
CA ARG A 117 -9.70 -23.04 7.08
C ARG A 117 -8.55 -23.27 6.10
N ALA A 118 -7.62 -22.32 6.00
CA ALA A 118 -6.44 -22.45 5.14
C ALA A 118 -5.52 -23.61 5.60
N THR A 119 -5.40 -23.85 6.91
CA THR A 119 -4.61 -24.95 7.47
C THR A 119 -5.22 -26.30 7.13
N VAL A 120 -6.53 -26.47 7.30
CA VAL A 120 -7.26 -27.68 6.90
C VAL A 120 -7.14 -27.94 5.39
N ALA A 121 -7.09 -26.89 4.58
CA ALA A 121 -6.85 -26.98 3.14
C ALA A 121 -5.37 -27.22 2.75
N GLY A 122 -4.45 -27.31 3.71
CA GLY A 122 -3.01 -27.45 3.45
C GLY A 122 -2.35 -26.20 2.84
N ARG A 123 -3.01 -25.04 2.93
CA ARG A 123 -2.57 -23.76 2.36
C ARG A 123 -1.94 -22.82 3.38
N ALA A 124 -2.07 -23.13 4.68
CA ALA A 124 -1.40 -22.40 5.74
C ALA A 124 -0.80 -23.35 6.79
N GLU A 125 0.27 -22.93 7.45
CA GLU A 125 0.86 -23.62 8.58
C GLU A 125 1.41 -22.63 9.62
N LEU A 126 1.50 -23.09 10.87
CA LEU A 126 2.02 -22.32 11.99
C LEU A 126 3.24 -23.02 12.56
N LEU A 127 4.37 -22.31 12.60
CA LEU A 127 5.61 -22.75 13.24
C LEU A 127 5.81 -21.97 14.54
N HIS A 128 6.33 -22.66 15.56
CA HIS A 128 6.70 -22.07 16.84
C HIS A 128 8.18 -22.23 17.11
N TYR A 129 8.91 -21.12 17.21
CA TYR A 129 10.30 -21.15 17.62
C TYR A 129 10.39 -21.44 19.14
N PRO A 130 10.98 -22.56 19.56
CA PRO A 130 10.83 -23.08 20.92
C PRO A 130 11.81 -22.46 21.94
N ARG A 131 12.38 -21.29 21.64
CA ARG A 131 13.42 -20.66 22.45
C ARG A 131 13.19 -19.15 22.54
N VAL A 132 13.86 -18.54 23.51
CA VAL A 132 13.93 -17.07 23.60
C VAL A 132 14.95 -16.55 22.59
N ASN A 133 14.48 -16.13 21.41
CA ASN A 133 15.34 -15.55 20.38
C ASN A 133 15.93 -14.20 20.81
N ARG A 134 17.22 -13.99 20.55
CA ARG A 134 17.92 -12.73 20.84
C ARG A 134 17.67 -11.70 19.75
N THR A 135 17.73 -12.14 18.50
CA THR A 135 17.48 -11.34 17.31
C THR A 135 16.26 -11.87 16.56
N TYR A 136 15.73 -11.04 15.66
CA TYR A 136 14.70 -11.45 14.71
C TYR A 136 15.22 -12.57 13.78
N GLY A 137 16.49 -12.49 13.36
CA GLY A 137 17.09 -13.47 12.47
C GLY A 137 17.25 -14.88 13.05
N GLU A 138 17.40 -15.05 14.37
CA GLU A 138 17.43 -16.39 14.98
C GLU A 138 16.09 -17.14 14.78
N GLN A 139 14.97 -16.45 14.98
CA GLN A 139 13.63 -17.01 14.77
C GLN A 139 13.41 -17.30 13.28
N LEU A 140 13.64 -16.30 12.42
CA LEU A 140 13.45 -16.44 10.97
C LEU A 140 14.34 -17.53 10.38
N GLY A 141 15.65 -17.51 10.66
CA GLY A 141 16.62 -18.48 10.15
C GLY A 141 16.26 -19.91 10.52
N TRP A 142 15.82 -20.16 11.76
CA TRP A 142 15.35 -21.48 12.18
C TRP A 142 14.16 -21.98 11.34
N ALA A 143 13.19 -21.12 11.06
CA ALA A 143 12.04 -21.51 10.24
C ALA A 143 12.40 -21.75 8.78
N LEU A 144 13.25 -20.90 8.19
CA LEU A 144 13.72 -21.09 6.83
C LEU A 144 14.53 -22.40 6.70
N ASP A 145 15.40 -22.69 7.66
CA ASP A 145 16.15 -23.95 7.69
C ASP A 145 15.20 -25.16 7.84
N LEU A 146 14.18 -25.06 8.70
CA LEU A 146 13.18 -26.11 8.86
C LEU A 146 12.39 -26.36 7.56
N LEU A 147 11.93 -25.30 6.89
CA LEU A 147 11.18 -25.40 5.63
C LEU A 147 12.02 -26.01 4.50
N THR A 148 13.28 -25.59 4.38
CA THR A 148 14.18 -26.02 3.29
C THR A 148 14.78 -27.40 3.47
N THR A 149 14.69 -27.99 4.67
CA THR A 149 15.18 -29.34 4.99
C THR A 149 14.08 -30.41 4.95
N ARG A 150 12.83 -30.05 4.66
CA ARG A 150 11.71 -31.00 4.51
C ARG A 150 11.94 -31.98 3.36
N PRO A 151 11.30 -33.17 3.38
CA PRO A 151 11.36 -34.12 2.28
C PRO A 151 10.90 -33.53 0.93
N ALA A 152 9.88 -32.68 0.98
CA ALA A 152 9.43 -31.85 -0.13
C ALA A 152 9.57 -30.38 0.30
N PRO A 153 10.76 -29.77 0.10
CA PRO A 153 10.95 -28.36 0.42
C PRO A 153 10.25 -27.49 -0.63
N PRO A 154 9.80 -26.27 -0.28
CA PRO A 154 9.24 -25.35 -1.27
C PRO A 154 10.32 -24.93 -2.28
N ASP A 155 9.91 -24.53 -3.48
CA ASP A 155 10.83 -24.02 -4.49
C ASP A 155 11.40 -22.65 -4.07
N HIS A 156 10.53 -21.81 -3.48
CA HIS A 156 10.87 -20.46 -3.08
C HIS A 156 10.30 -20.11 -1.70
N LEU A 157 10.99 -19.18 -1.06
CA LEU A 157 10.61 -18.57 0.21
C LEU A 157 10.41 -17.08 -0.03
N TYR A 158 9.28 -16.54 0.43
CA TYR A 158 9.00 -15.11 0.45
C TYR A 158 8.84 -14.63 1.89
N VAL A 159 9.71 -13.74 2.37
CA VAL A 159 9.64 -13.22 3.74
C VAL A 159 8.81 -11.94 3.74
N ALA A 160 7.78 -11.88 4.58
CA ALA A 160 6.93 -10.72 4.78
C ALA A 160 6.83 -10.36 6.26
N ASN A 161 6.65 -9.08 6.58
CA ASN A 161 6.34 -8.66 7.94
C ASN A 161 4.83 -8.76 8.20
N ILE A 162 4.44 -8.62 9.47
CA ILE A 162 3.03 -8.60 9.86
C ILE A 162 2.28 -7.36 9.32
N ASP A 163 3.00 -6.26 9.13
CA ASP A 163 2.48 -5.02 8.57
C ASP A 163 2.55 -5.00 7.04
N SER A 164 3.08 -6.05 6.40
CA SER A 164 3.12 -6.15 4.94
C SER A 164 1.71 -6.21 4.34
N ARG A 165 1.36 -5.18 3.57
CA ARG A 165 0.09 -5.08 2.84
C ARG A 165 0.33 -5.28 1.34
N LEU A 166 0.28 -6.53 0.89
CA LEU A 166 0.35 -6.84 -0.55
C LEU A 166 -1.02 -6.76 -1.24
N SER A 167 -1.02 -6.31 -2.49
CA SER A 167 -2.16 -6.40 -3.40
C SER A 167 -2.12 -7.71 -4.20
N PRO A 168 -3.23 -8.14 -4.83
CA PRO A 168 -3.21 -9.27 -5.77
C PRO A 168 -2.16 -9.09 -6.89
N HIS A 169 -1.89 -7.85 -7.30
CA HIS A 169 -0.83 -7.54 -8.25
C HIS A 169 0.57 -7.85 -7.70
N GLY A 170 0.81 -7.53 -6.42
CA GLY A 170 2.04 -7.88 -5.71
C GLY A 170 2.23 -9.39 -5.60
N CYS A 171 1.16 -10.14 -5.28
CA CYS A 171 1.20 -11.60 -5.27
C CYS A 171 1.54 -12.19 -6.65
N ALA A 172 0.91 -11.71 -7.72
CA ALA A 172 1.27 -12.12 -9.07
C ALA A 172 2.75 -11.86 -9.38
N GLU A 173 3.33 -10.77 -8.85
CA GLU A 173 4.75 -10.45 -9.06
C GLU A 173 5.68 -11.44 -8.40
N ILE A 174 5.33 -11.88 -7.18
CA ILE A 174 6.08 -12.91 -6.47
C ILE A 174 6.17 -14.17 -7.33
N VAL A 175 5.05 -14.61 -7.91
CA VAL A 175 5.00 -15.82 -8.74
C VAL A 175 5.82 -15.64 -10.02
N GLU A 176 5.68 -14.48 -10.70
CA GLU A 176 6.45 -14.16 -11.91
C GLU A 176 7.97 -14.11 -11.66
N LEU A 177 8.39 -13.48 -10.56
CA LEU A 177 9.80 -13.39 -10.18
C LEU A 177 10.35 -14.74 -9.73
N ALA A 178 9.58 -15.53 -8.99
CA ALA A 178 10.00 -16.88 -8.59
C ALA A 178 10.28 -17.78 -9.79
N ALA A 179 9.60 -17.57 -10.92
CA ALA A 179 9.85 -18.31 -12.15
C ALA A 179 11.12 -17.87 -12.89
N THR A 180 11.66 -16.68 -12.62
CA THR A 180 12.68 -16.04 -13.48
C THR A 180 13.97 -15.68 -12.76
N VAL A 181 13.94 -15.48 -11.45
CA VAL A 181 15.09 -15.00 -10.68
C VAL A 181 15.29 -15.79 -9.40
N ALA A 182 16.56 -15.97 -9.02
CA ALA A 182 16.92 -16.72 -7.82
C ALA A 182 16.73 -15.92 -6.52
N VAL A 183 16.83 -14.59 -6.60
CA VAL A 183 16.66 -13.68 -5.48
C VAL A 183 16.02 -12.38 -5.96
N ALA A 184 14.96 -11.95 -5.31
CA ALA A 184 14.35 -10.65 -5.49
C ALA A 184 14.01 -9.98 -4.16
N GLN A 185 13.87 -8.66 -4.18
CA GLN A 185 13.61 -7.85 -2.99
C GLN A 185 12.57 -6.79 -3.32
N GLN A 186 11.44 -6.83 -2.62
CA GLN A 186 10.44 -5.77 -2.60
C GLN A 186 10.91 -4.69 -1.62
N SER A 187 11.00 -3.46 -2.09
CA SER A 187 11.40 -2.31 -1.26
C SER A 187 10.16 -1.60 -0.70
N SER A 188 10.33 -0.96 0.46
CA SER A 188 9.25 -0.25 1.16
C SER A 188 9.36 1.26 1.08
N VAL A 189 8.18 1.88 1.08
CA VAL A 189 7.97 3.27 1.49
C VAL A 189 7.17 3.28 2.78
N PHE A 190 7.49 4.22 3.67
CA PHE A 190 6.99 4.24 5.03
C PHE A 190 5.84 5.23 5.17
N PHE A 191 4.79 5.02 4.39
CA PHE A 191 3.61 5.89 4.41
C PHE A 191 2.39 5.26 5.09
N GLY A 192 2.55 4.04 5.64
CA GLY A 192 1.47 3.21 6.17
C GLY A 192 0.66 3.89 7.26
N ASN A 193 1.32 4.70 8.11
CA ASN A 193 0.72 5.33 9.29
C ASN A 193 1.00 6.83 9.42
N LEU A 194 1.26 7.57 8.31
CA LEU A 194 1.65 8.99 8.36
C LEU A 194 0.73 9.87 9.22
N ASP A 195 -0.55 9.51 9.27
CA ASP A 195 -1.61 10.26 9.96
C ASP A 195 -1.49 10.16 11.49
N ASP A 196 -0.89 9.08 11.97
CA ASP A 196 -0.68 8.82 13.40
C ASP A 196 0.65 9.41 13.90
N LEU A 197 1.45 10.00 13.00
CA LEU A 197 2.80 10.45 13.31
C LEU A 197 2.84 11.93 13.70
N GLY A 198 3.59 12.23 14.77
CA GLY A 198 4.02 13.60 15.03
C GLY A 198 5.07 14.09 14.02
N PRO A 199 5.31 15.40 13.90
CA PRO A 199 6.13 16.00 12.83
C PRO A 199 7.53 15.40 12.64
N VAL A 200 8.18 14.98 13.74
CA VAL A 200 9.51 14.36 13.70
C VAL A 200 9.46 12.96 13.10
N ALA A 201 8.46 12.17 13.49
CA ALA A 201 8.28 10.82 12.95
C ALA A 201 7.82 10.87 11.48
N THR A 202 6.97 11.83 11.12
CA THR A 202 6.61 12.11 9.71
C THR A 202 7.85 12.45 8.88
N ALA A 203 8.70 13.36 9.35
CA ALA A 203 9.93 13.73 8.64
C ALA A 203 10.87 12.52 8.45
N GLU A 204 10.92 11.64 9.45
CA GLU A 204 11.70 10.42 9.39
C GLU A 204 11.10 9.39 8.42
N ALA A 205 9.78 9.24 8.36
CA ALA A 205 9.10 8.41 7.38
C ALA A 205 9.46 8.79 5.93
N PHE A 206 9.48 10.09 5.63
CA PHE A 206 9.96 10.60 4.33
C PHE A 206 11.46 10.34 4.13
N TYR A 207 12.28 10.53 5.17
CA TYR A 207 13.72 10.30 5.10
C TYR A 207 14.05 8.84 4.79
N GLN A 208 13.35 7.90 5.43
CA GLN A 208 13.49 6.46 5.23
C GLN A 208 13.03 6.06 3.82
N SER A 209 11.84 6.50 3.40
CA SER A 209 11.32 6.22 2.06
C SER A 209 12.28 6.73 0.98
N ARG A 210 12.80 7.95 1.14
CA ARG A 210 13.82 8.53 0.27
C ARG A 210 15.08 7.67 0.20
N TRP A 211 15.50 7.12 1.32
CA TRP A 211 16.66 6.24 1.37
C TRP A 211 16.45 4.95 0.58
N SER A 212 15.25 4.36 0.62
CA SER A 212 14.89 3.19 -0.20
C SER A 212 15.15 3.46 -1.68
N PHE A 213 14.75 4.63 -2.20
CA PHE A 213 15.02 5.00 -3.60
C PHE A 213 16.50 5.30 -3.87
N GLU A 214 17.10 6.18 -3.07
CA GLU A 214 18.47 6.65 -3.31
C GLU A 214 19.50 5.53 -3.18
N HIS A 215 19.30 4.61 -2.24
CA HIS A 215 20.28 3.59 -1.89
C HIS A 215 19.81 2.19 -2.28
N GLU A 216 18.67 1.75 -1.75
CA GLU A 216 18.25 0.35 -1.84
C GLU A 216 17.91 -0.06 -3.29
N ILE A 217 16.84 0.52 -3.84
CA ILE A 217 16.34 0.26 -5.20
C ILE A 217 17.41 0.57 -6.23
N PHE A 218 18.11 1.71 -6.09
CA PHE A 218 19.20 2.07 -6.98
C PHE A 218 20.29 0.99 -7.03
N ARG A 219 20.68 0.43 -5.89
CA ARG A 219 21.69 -0.64 -5.81
C ARG A 219 21.21 -1.94 -6.45
N TYR A 220 19.94 -2.29 -6.30
CA TYR A 220 19.36 -3.45 -6.98
C TYR A 220 19.38 -3.29 -8.49
N LEU A 221 18.90 -2.15 -9.01
CA LEU A 221 18.94 -1.83 -10.44
C LEU A 221 20.36 -1.80 -10.99
N ALA A 222 21.30 -1.19 -10.25
CA ALA A 222 22.70 -1.12 -10.62
C ALA A 222 23.30 -2.53 -10.76
N GLY A 223 23.16 -3.36 -9.73
CA GLY A 223 23.75 -4.69 -9.74
C GLY A 223 23.05 -5.60 -10.73
N ALA A 224 21.71 -5.61 -10.82
CA ALA A 224 20.97 -6.42 -11.79
C ALA A 224 21.15 -5.98 -13.26
N GLY A 225 21.87 -4.88 -13.50
CA GLY A 225 22.27 -4.46 -14.84
C GLY A 225 21.25 -3.59 -15.59
N HIS A 226 20.23 -3.09 -14.89
CA HIS A 226 19.25 -2.16 -15.45
C HIS A 226 19.82 -0.74 -15.66
N LEU A 227 20.98 -0.44 -15.04
CA LEU A 227 21.72 0.81 -15.26
C LEU A 227 22.92 0.57 -16.20
N HIS A 228 22.68 0.67 -17.50
CA HIS A 228 23.69 0.42 -18.54
C HIS A 228 24.89 1.37 -18.51
N CYS A 229 24.79 2.52 -17.85
CA CYS A 229 25.89 3.46 -17.69
C CYS A 229 27.00 2.95 -16.76
N LEU A 230 26.75 1.92 -15.95
CA LEU A 230 27.74 1.39 -15.02
C LEU A 230 28.57 0.25 -15.65
N PRO A 231 29.91 0.31 -15.60
CA PRO A 231 30.78 -0.76 -16.07
C PRO A 231 30.49 -2.10 -15.38
N GLY A 232 30.65 -3.22 -16.11
CA GLY A 232 30.35 -4.57 -15.59
C GLY A 232 31.16 -4.95 -14.35
N TRP A 233 32.43 -4.56 -14.27
CA TRP A 233 33.28 -4.80 -13.10
C TRP A 233 32.80 -4.04 -11.86
N LEU A 234 32.21 -2.85 -12.05
CA LEU A 234 31.68 -2.05 -10.96
C LEU A 234 30.35 -2.64 -10.47
N ARG A 235 29.50 -3.08 -11.42
CA ARG A 235 28.26 -3.81 -11.12
C ARG A 235 28.54 -5.08 -10.31
N SER A 236 29.59 -5.83 -10.64
CA SER A 236 29.90 -7.11 -9.97
C SER A 236 30.34 -6.95 -8.51
N ILE A 237 30.91 -5.80 -8.13
CA ILE A 237 31.30 -5.52 -6.75
C ILE A 237 30.33 -4.57 -6.04
N TRP A 238 29.26 -4.14 -6.71
CA TRP A 238 28.31 -3.20 -6.13
C TRP A 238 27.59 -3.83 -4.93
N TYR A 239 27.60 -3.11 -3.81
CA TYR A 239 26.93 -3.55 -2.58
C TYR A 239 25.42 -3.62 -2.78
N GLN A 240 24.84 -4.76 -2.43
CA GLN A 240 23.40 -4.95 -2.27
C GLN A 240 23.18 -5.66 -0.94
N HIS A 241 22.22 -5.18 -0.17
CA HIS A 241 21.79 -5.81 1.08
C HIS A 241 20.40 -6.40 0.86
N THR A 242 19.97 -7.36 1.65
CA THR A 242 18.54 -7.65 1.78
C THR A 242 18.02 -6.94 3.02
N VAL A 243 16.71 -6.74 3.08
CA VAL A 243 16.01 -6.23 4.27
C VAL A 243 15.06 -7.30 4.79
N GLY A 244 14.70 -7.23 6.07
CA GLY A 244 13.92 -8.27 6.76
C GLY A 244 12.50 -8.55 6.24
N HIS A 245 12.00 -7.76 5.29
CA HIS A 245 10.71 -7.93 4.62
C HIS A 245 10.91 -8.01 3.10
N GLY A 246 9.91 -8.43 2.33
CA GLY A 246 9.94 -8.37 0.86
C GLY A 246 10.95 -9.29 0.16
N LEU A 247 11.64 -10.18 0.89
CA LEU A 247 12.70 -11.02 0.33
C LEU A 247 12.11 -12.28 -0.32
N LEU A 248 12.27 -12.41 -1.64
CA LEU A 248 12.05 -13.66 -2.38
C LEU A 248 13.39 -14.36 -2.62
N ILE A 249 13.51 -15.63 -2.23
CA ILE A 249 14.72 -16.41 -2.44
C ILE A 249 14.40 -17.86 -2.82
N ALA A 250 15.05 -18.37 -3.86
CA ALA A 250 14.99 -19.78 -4.23
C ALA A 250 15.61 -20.64 -3.13
N THR A 251 14.94 -21.72 -2.75
CA THR A 251 15.41 -22.65 -1.71
C THR A 251 16.80 -23.21 -2.04
N ALA A 252 17.06 -23.56 -3.29
CA ALA A 252 18.38 -24.02 -3.73
C ALA A 252 19.48 -22.97 -3.50
N THR A 253 19.16 -21.69 -3.71
CA THR A 253 20.07 -20.57 -3.46
C THR A 253 20.29 -20.38 -1.96
N TYR A 254 19.24 -20.35 -1.15
CA TYR A 254 19.34 -20.22 0.30
C TYR A 254 20.24 -21.33 0.91
N ARG A 255 20.01 -22.59 0.51
CA ARG A 255 20.83 -23.74 0.94
C ARG A 255 22.29 -23.62 0.48
N ARG A 256 22.52 -23.18 -0.76
CA ARG A 256 23.89 -22.98 -1.29
C ARG A 256 24.68 -21.91 -0.52
N LEU A 257 23.99 -20.89 -0.01
CA LEU A 257 24.62 -19.84 0.81
C LEU A 257 24.93 -20.28 2.25
N GLY A 258 24.39 -21.44 2.67
CA GLY A 258 24.53 -21.98 4.01
C GLY A 258 23.51 -21.44 5.02
N GLY A 259 22.36 -20.98 4.53
CA GLY A 259 21.30 -20.40 5.36
C GLY A 259 21.51 -18.93 5.71
N LEU A 260 20.72 -18.45 6.67
CA LEU A 260 20.79 -17.06 7.13
C LEU A 260 22.06 -16.83 7.97
N PRO A 261 22.91 -15.84 7.65
CA PRO A 261 24.12 -15.57 8.42
C PRO A 261 23.82 -15.13 9.86
N SER A 262 24.70 -15.45 10.81
CA SER A 262 24.56 -15.09 12.23
C SER A 262 25.69 -14.17 12.72
N PRO A 263 25.68 -12.88 12.33
CA PRO A 263 26.64 -11.89 12.82
C PRO A 263 26.46 -11.60 14.32
N ARG A 264 27.52 -11.11 14.98
CA ARG A 264 27.51 -10.88 16.43
C ARG A 264 26.51 -9.83 16.91
N HIS A 265 26.18 -8.87 16.06
CA HIS A 265 25.40 -7.68 16.41
C HIS A 265 24.01 -7.63 15.73
N GLY A 266 23.53 -8.75 15.19
CA GLY A 266 22.31 -8.82 14.38
C GLY A 266 22.48 -8.29 12.95
N LEU A 267 21.36 -8.09 12.24
CA LEU A 267 21.30 -7.73 10.81
C LEU A 267 21.77 -8.87 9.90
N GLU A 268 21.22 -10.02 10.22
CA GLU A 268 21.31 -11.27 9.47
C GLU A 268 20.90 -11.08 7.99
N ASP A 269 19.90 -10.24 7.73
CA ASP A 269 19.44 -9.83 6.41
C ASP A 269 20.53 -9.07 5.64
N ALA A 270 21.09 -8.00 6.20
CA ALA A 270 22.15 -7.25 5.53
C ALA A 270 23.38 -8.14 5.23
N ALA A 271 23.72 -9.05 6.15
CA ALA A 271 24.76 -10.04 5.95
C ALA A 271 24.43 -11.04 4.83
N LEU A 272 23.18 -11.49 4.72
CA LEU A 272 22.72 -12.35 3.63
C LEU A 272 22.91 -11.66 2.27
N GLY A 273 22.63 -10.36 2.17
CA GLY A 273 22.90 -9.61 0.94
C GLY A 273 24.37 -9.61 0.52
N VAL A 274 25.30 -9.48 1.46
CA VAL A 274 26.74 -9.63 1.18
C VAL A 274 27.07 -11.04 0.68
N ALA A 275 26.52 -12.07 1.33
CA ALA A 275 26.74 -13.47 0.93
C ALA A 275 26.20 -13.75 -0.49
N ILE A 276 25.02 -13.21 -0.84
CA ILE A 276 24.44 -13.30 -2.19
C ILE A 276 25.39 -12.69 -3.23
N ARG A 277 25.89 -11.47 -2.96
CA ARG A 277 26.81 -10.77 -3.87
C ARG A 277 28.17 -11.46 -4.00
N GLU A 278 28.67 -11.97 -2.89
CA GLU A 278 29.91 -12.76 -2.83
C GLU A 278 29.81 -14.03 -3.68
N ALA A 279 28.66 -14.71 -3.67
CA ALA A 279 28.35 -15.86 -4.52
C ALA A 279 28.15 -15.49 -6.00
N GLY A 280 28.26 -14.21 -6.37
CA GLY A 280 28.08 -13.72 -7.74
C GLY A 280 26.62 -13.60 -8.18
N LEU A 281 25.66 -13.73 -7.27
CA LEU A 281 24.24 -13.56 -7.53
C LEU A 281 23.81 -12.11 -7.34
N HIS A 282 22.75 -11.71 -8.04
CA HIS A 282 22.17 -10.38 -8.01
C HIS A 282 20.80 -10.41 -7.32
N ILE A 283 20.50 -9.36 -6.58
CA ILE A 283 19.17 -9.13 -6.00
C ILE A 283 18.38 -8.31 -7.02
N HIS A 284 17.30 -8.90 -7.53
CA HIS A 284 16.39 -8.22 -8.46
C HIS A 284 15.38 -7.36 -7.69
N PRO A 285 15.14 -6.10 -8.10
CA PRO A 285 14.09 -5.30 -7.49
C PRO A 285 12.72 -5.76 -7.99
N PHE A 286 11.71 -5.73 -7.12
CA PHE A 286 10.31 -5.72 -7.56
C PHE A 286 10.01 -4.39 -8.27
N SER A 287 9.05 -4.41 -9.19
CA SER A 287 8.43 -3.23 -9.80
C SER A 287 7.43 -2.54 -8.87
N THR A 288 6.83 -3.29 -7.93
CA THR A 288 5.95 -2.75 -6.90
C THR A 288 6.68 -2.40 -5.61
N LEU A 289 6.11 -1.46 -4.88
CA LEU A 289 6.57 -1.06 -3.54
C LEU A 289 5.59 -1.55 -2.48
N GLU A 290 6.13 -1.90 -1.34
CA GLU A 290 5.36 -2.13 -0.13
C GLU A 290 5.15 -0.81 0.61
N CYS A 291 3.97 -0.65 1.24
CA CYS A 291 3.67 0.49 2.11
C CYS A 291 3.72 0.03 3.57
N GLY A 292 4.83 0.31 4.25
CA GLY A 292 5.07 -0.07 5.64
C GLY A 292 4.81 1.06 6.63
N ASP A 293 4.74 0.71 7.92
CA ASP A 293 4.59 1.67 9.01
C ASP A 293 5.95 2.30 9.38
N ALA A 294 5.96 3.60 9.67
CA ALA A 294 7.10 4.26 10.29
C ALA A 294 6.98 4.18 11.83
N PRO A 295 8.09 4.18 12.59
CA PRO A 295 7.99 4.17 14.05
C PRO A 295 7.35 5.45 14.59
N SER A 296 6.39 5.30 15.50
CA SER A 296 5.57 6.40 16.01
C SER A 296 6.22 7.17 17.16
N SER A 297 7.24 6.59 17.80
CA SER A 297 7.93 7.23 18.94
C SER A 297 9.42 7.53 18.68
N VAL A 298 9.91 8.61 19.28
CA VAL A 298 11.35 8.99 19.23
C VAL A 298 12.25 7.86 19.77
N ARG A 299 11.77 7.10 20.76
CA ARG A 299 12.52 5.99 21.36
C ARG A 299 12.71 4.85 20.35
N GLU A 300 11.67 4.48 19.63
CA GLU A 300 11.75 3.46 18.57
C GLU A 300 12.62 3.94 17.42
N LEU A 301 12.50 5.20 17.01
CA LEU A 301 13.36 5.80 15.99
C LEU A 301 14.84 5.74 16.38
N GLN A 302 15.18 6.08 17.62
CA GLN A 302 16.56 5.97 18.12
C GLN A 302 17.06 4.52 18.12
N ARG A 303 16.22 3.57 18.56
CA ARG A 303 16.56 2.15 18.55
C ARG A 303 16.82 1.67 17.12
N GLN A 304 15.91 1.97 16.19
CA GLN A 304 16.01 1.59 14.78
C GLN A 304 17.27 2.18 14.12
N ARG A 305 17.52 3.49 14.28
CA ARG A 305 18.73 4.14 13.75
C ARG A 305 20.02 3.57 14.34
N SER A 306 20.03 3.21 15.62
CA SER A 306 21.22 2.61 16.24
C SER A 306 21.59 1.27 15.58
N THR A 307 20.59 0.46 15.25
CA THR A 307 20.75 -0.80 14.53
C THR A 307 21.28 -0.54 13.11
N TRP A 308 20.68 0.40 12.38
CA TRP A 308 21.06 0.75 11.01
C TRP A 308 22.44 1.41 10.86
N ILE A 309 22.99 2.01 11.91
CA ILE A 309 24.38 2.47 11.91
C ILE A 309 25.31 1.29 12.22
N ARG A 310 24.99 0.49 13.23
CA ARG A 310 25.86 -0.61 13.70
C ARG A 310 26.06 -1.70 12.65
N GLY A 311 25.00 -2.11 11.95
CA GLY A 311 25.10 -3.17 10.95
C GLY A 311 26.10 -2.91 9.85
N PRO A 312 25.92 -1.83 9.07
CA PRO A 312 26.86 -1.50 8.00
C PRO A 312 28.29 -1.33 8.52
N LEU A 313 28.50 -0.75 9.72
CA LEU A 313 29.83 -0.67 10.35
C LEU A 313 30.44 -2.06 10.59
N CYS A 314 29.63 -3.03 11.01
CA CYS A 314 30.03 -4.42 11.21
C CYS A 314 30.10 -5.26 9.94
N SER A 315 29.86 -4.69 8.75
CA SER A 315 29.81 -5.49 7.52
C SER A 315 31.11 -6.20 7.12
N SER A 316 32.24 -5.74 7.67
CA SER A 316 33.53 -6.43 7.55
C SER A 316 33.58 -7.81 8.23
N GLU A 317 32.62 -8.14 9.11
CA GLU A 317 32.51 -9.45 9.76
C GLU A 317 31.92 -10.53 8.84
N TYR A 318 31.23 -10.12 7.76
CA TYR A 318 30.42 -11.01 6.93
C TYR A 318 31.18 -11.76 5.82
N PRO A 319 32.11 -11.13 5.08
CA PRO A 319 32.65 -11.72 3.85
C PRO A 319 33.65 -12.84 4.10
N ARG A 320 33.69 -13.81 3.18
CA ARG A 320 34.61 -14.97 3.23
C ARG A 320 35.71 -14.92 2.16
N THR A 321 35.59 -14.01 1.20
CA THR A 321 36.44 -13.88 0.01
C THR A 321 36.93 -12.45 -0.16
N ARG A 322 37.98 -12.27 -0.98
CA ARG A 322 38.49 -10.94 -1.37
C ARG A 322 37.41 -10.06 -2.00
N ARG A 323 36.53 -10.64 -2.82
CA ARG A 323 35.40 -9.94 -3.43
C ARG A 323 34.41 -9.49 -2.36
N GLY A 324 34.08 -10.38 -1.44
CA GLY A 324 33.25 -10.07 -0.28
C GLY A 324 33.81 -8.90 0.52
N HIS A 325 35.12 -8.84 0.77
CA HIS A 325 35.74 -7.73 1.50
C HIS A 325 35.57 -6.38 0.79
N LEU A 326 35.62 -6.33 -0.54
CA LEU A 326 35.36 -5.10 -1.30
C LEU A 326 33.89 -4.65 -1.23
N ILE A 327 32.97 -5.62 -1.21
CA ILE A 327 31.53 -5.37 -1.05
C ILE A 327 31.26 -4.87 0.37
N ALA A 328 31.80 -5.55 1.39
CA ALA A 328 31.70 -5.15 2.79
C ALA A 328 32.30 -3.78 3.05
N ALA A 329 33.44 -3.44 2.44
CA ALA A 329 34.03 -2.10 2.59
C ALA A 329 33.09 -0.97 2.17
N GLN A 330 32.25 -1.18 1.15
CA GLN A 330 31.20 -0.22 0.76
C GLN A 330 30.09 -0.13 1.80
N GLY A 331 29.70 -1.26 2.42
CA GLY A 331 28.78 -1.30 3.56
C GLY A 331 29.33 -0.52 4.75
N THR A 332 30.56 -0.79 5.15
CA THR A 332 31.27 -0.08 6.24
C THR A 332 31.37 1.41 5.95
N TYR A 333 31.73 1.79 4.72
CA TYR A 333 31.73 3.18 4.31
C TYR A 333 30.34 3.83 4.46
N GLY A 334 29.27 3.13 4.11
CA GLY A 334 27.89 3.58 4.34
C GLY A 334 27.59 3.85 5.80
N GLY A 335 27.99 2.94 6.70
CA GLY A 335 27.85 3.10 8.15
C GLY A 335 28.65 4.29 8.70
N VAL A 336 29.90 4.45 8.26
CA VAL A 336 30.75 5.60 8.62
C VAL A 336 30.13 6.91 8.13
N LYS A 337 29.65 6.94 6.88
CA LYS A 337 28.97 8.11 6.31
C LYS A 337 27.77 8.49 7.17
N TRP A 338 26.97 7.53 7.62
CA TRP A 338 25.82 7.78 8.49
C TRP A 338 26.23 8.31 9.88
N ALA A 339 27.22 7.67 10.52
CA ALA A 339 27.70 8.08 11.84
C ALA A 339 28.32 9.49 11.84
N LEU A 340 29.00 9.86 10.75
CA LEU A 340 29.78 11.10 10.67
C LEU A 340 29.10 12.21 9.85
N ALA A 341 27.97 11.96 9.18
CA ALA A 341 27.33 12.94 8.31
C ALA A 341 27.06 14.28 9.02
N VAL A 342 26.40 14.25 10.17
CA VAL A 342 26.03 15.47 10.91
C VAL A 342 27.27 16.15 11.51
N PRO A 343 28.19 15.46 12.23
CA PRO A 343 29.41 16.08 12.71
C PRO A 343 30.25 16.72 11.59
N ALA A 344 30.42 16.02 10.46
CA ALA A 344 31.19 16.53 9.33
C ALA A 344 30.56 17.79 8.72
N GLN A 345 29.23 17.85 8.65
CA GLN A 345 28.49 19.03 8.19
C GLN A 345 28.70 20.21 9.14
N VAL A 346 28.53 20.01 10.45
CA VAL A 346 28.71 21.05 11.46
C VAL A 346 30.13 21.61 11.43
N ILE A 347 31.14 20.73 11.42
CA ILE A 347 32.55 21.13 11.33
C ILE A 347 32.79 21.93 10.03
N THR A 348 32.28 21.46 8.90
CA THR A 348 32.41 22.16 7.61
C THR A 348 31.83 23.56 7.67
N LEU A 349 30.64 23.74 8.28
CA LEU A 349 30.01 25.05 8.41
C LEU A 349 30.78 25.99 9.35
N ILE A 350 31.40 25.46 10.40
CA ILE A 350 32.22 26.25 11.34
C ILE A 350 33.51 26.74 10.67
N VAL A 351 34.20 25.87 9.93
CA VAL A 351 35.53 26.20 9.38
C VAL A 351 35.48 26.91 8.02
N ALA A 352 34.35 26.85 7.30
CA ALA A 352 34.22 27.40 5.97
C ALA A 352 34.11 28.93 5.95
N SER A 353 34.77 29.56 4.96
CA SER A 353 34.52 30.96 4.61
C SER A 353 33.06 31.17 4.16
N PRO A 354 32.53 32.41 4.13
CA PRO A 354 31.15 32.66 3.73
C PRO A 354 30.76 32.04 2.37
N ARG A 355 31.64 32.12 1.36
CA ARG A 355 31.39 31.53 0.03
C ARG A 355 31.37 29.99 0.07
N GLN A 356 32.29 29.39 0.83
CA GLN A 356 32.34 27.94 1.03
C GLN A 356 31.11 27.44 1.80
N ARG A 357 30.63 28.20 2.79
CA ARG A 357 29.40 27.88 3.55
C ARG A 357 28.18 27.85 2.65
N VAL A 358 28.01 28.84 1.77
CA VAL A 358 26.90 28.84 0.81
C VAL A 358 26.93 27.58 -0.05
N MET A 359 28.08 27.20 -0.59
CA MET A 359 28.23 25.97 -1.39
C MET A 359 27.94 24.70 -0.58
N ALA A 360 28.45 24.61 0.66
CA ALA A 360 28.19 23.49 1.54
C ALA A 360 26.70 23.37 1.90
N ILE A 361 26.04 24.50 2.19
CA ILE A 361 24.59 24.56 2.48
C ILE A 361 23.78 24.15 1.25
N LEU A 362 24.11 24.67 0.06
CA LEU A 362 23.44 24.27 -1.18
C LEU A 362 23.59 22.78 -1.46
N GLY A 363 24.81 22.24 -1.31
CA GLY A 363 25.06 20.81 -1.45
C GLY A 363 24.31 19.96 -0.44
N TRP A 364 24.21 20.42 0.82
CA TRP A 364 23.43 19.75 1.86
C TRP A 364 21.93 19.78 1.59
N LEU A 365 21.37 20.95 1.25
CA LEU A 365 19.96 21.09 0.90
C LEU A 365 19.63 20.23 -0.32
N LEU A 366 20.50 20.20 -1.33
CA LEU A 366 20.33 19.32 -2.49
C LEU A 366 20.39 17.84 -2.10
N ALA A 367 21.35 17.45 -1.25
CA ALA A 367 21.45 16.07 -0.76
C ALA A 367 20.24 15.66 0.10
N LEU A 368 19.58 16.61 0.77
CA LEU A 368 18.40 16.36 1.58
C LEU A 368 17.14 16.28 0.71
N TYR A 369 16.86 17.36 -0.02
CA TYR A 369 15.59 17.59 -0.71
C TYR A 369 15.58 17.12 -2.16
N GLY A 370 16.72 17.09 -2.86
CA GLY A 370 16.78 16.64 -4.24
C GLY A 370 16.26 15.21 -4.44
N PRO A 371 16.77 14.20 -3.69
CA PRO A 371 16.25 12.84 -3.77
C PRO A 371 14.79 12.72 -3.33
N LEU A 372 14.38 13.50 -2.32
CA LEU A 372 13.00 13.52 -1.83
C LEU A 372 12.04 14.05 -2.91
N ILE A 373 12.38 15.15 -3.57
CA ILE A 373 11.60 15.72 -4.67
C ILE A 373 11.55 14.72 -5.84
N ALA A 374 12.68 14.12 -6.22
CA ALA A 374 12.73 13.12 -7.28
C ALA A 374 11.84 11.91 -6.98
N MET A 375 11.87 11.42 -5.73
CA MET A 375 10.97 10.37 -5.26
C MET A 375 9.51 10.81 -5.33
N LEU A 376 9.12 11.95 -4.75
CA LEU A 376 7.73 12.39 -4.69
C LEU A 376 7.13 12.64 -6.09
N LEU A 377 7.87 13.29 -6.99
CA LEU A 377 7.46 13.43 -8.40
C LEU A 377 7.41 12.08 -9.13
N GLY A 378 8.22 11.13 -8.66
CA GLY A 378 8.31 9.77 -9.15
C GLY A 378 7.12 8.89 -8.76
N LEU A 379 6.74 8.96 -7.50
CA LEU A 379 5.68 8.15 -6.89
C LEU A 379 4.31 8.43 -7.51
N ARG A 380 4.06 9.63 -8.03
CA ARG A 380 2.81 9.97 -8.73
C ARG A 380 2.47 9.06 -9.93
N ARG A 381 3.41 8.23 -10.38
CA ARG A 381 3.24 7.33 -11.53
C ARG A 381 3.72 5.91 -11.20
N LEU A 382 3.64 5.49 -9.93
CA LEU A 382 3.95 4.14 -9.47
C LEU A 382 2.72 3.60 -8.74
N ASP A 383 2.42 2.31 -8.95
CA ASP A 383 1.27 1.65 -8.33
C ASP A 383 1.51 1.45 -6.83
N PHE A 384 0.52 1.84 -6.00
CA PHE A 384 0.50 1.64 -4.56
C PHE A 384 -0.55 0.61 -4.15
N PRO A 385 -0.27 -0.25 -3.15
CA PRO A 385 -1.33 -0.97 -2.47
C PRO A 385 -2.19 0.03 -1.69
N LYS A 386 -3.50 0.04 -1.98
CA LYS A 386 -4.50 0.82 -1.25
C LYS A 386 -4.51 0.44 0.24
N ARG A 387 -4.81 1.39 1.11
CA ARG A 387 -5.32 1.06 2.45
C ARG A 387 -6.68 0.37 2.32
N LEU A 388 -6.89 -0.72 3.04
CA LEU A 388 -8.22 -1.25 3.30
C LEU A 388 -9.00 -0.22 4.15
N PRO A 389 -10.34 -0.14 4.02
CA PRO A 389 -11.13 0.73 4.87
C PRO A 389 -10.96 0.35 6.35
N ALA A 390 -10.83 1.37 7.20
CA ALA A 390 -10.79 1.19 8.65
C ALA A 390 -12.07 0.49 9.16
N PRO A 391 -12.02 -0.32 10.23
CA PRO A 391 -13.21 -0.93 10.79
C PRO A 391 -14.20 0.15 11.25
N ALA A 392 -15.47 -0.05 10.91
CA ALA A 392 -16.58 0.82 11.28
C ALA A 392 -16.66 0.95 12.81
N GLN A 393 -16.35 2.13 13.35
CA GLN A 393 -16.68 2.47 14.73
C GLN A 393 -18.01 3.22 14.76
N ALA A 394 -18.94 2.70 15.56
CA ALA A 394 -20.24 3.31 15.83
C ALA A 394 -20.06 4.66 16.54
N HIS A 395 -20.64 5.73 15.98
CA HIS A 395 -20.71 7.05 16.61
C HIS A 395 -22.11 7.32 17.18
N HIS A 396 -22.17 7.91 18.38
CA HIS A 396 -23.33 8.64 18.88
C HIS A 396 -23.04 10.15 18.95
N PRO A 397 -24.03 11.04 18.69
CA PRO A 397 -23.81 12.46 18.39
C PRO A 397 -24.20 13.42 19.54
N GLY A 398 -23.60 14.63 19.57
CA GLY A 398 -24.18 15.80 20.25
C GLY A 398 -23.21 16.87 20.79
N ASP A 399 -22.94 17.90 19.97
CA ASP A 399 -22.66 19.34 20.25
C ASP A 399 -21.56 19.81 21.26
N PRO A 400 -21.13 21.10 21.25
CA PRO A 400 -20.92 22.05 20.16
C PRO A 400 -19.51 22.74 20.22
N LEU A 401 -19.28 23.62 19.23
CA LEU A 401 -18.02 24.17 18.70
C LEU A 401 -17.31 25.26 19.54
N LEU A 402 -15.95 25.36 19.41
CA LEU A 402 -15.17 26.64 19.24
C LEU A 402 -13.67 26.36 18.86
N PRO A 403 -12.97 27.30 18.18
CA PRO A 403 -11.95 26.99 17.16
C PRO A 403 -10.48 27.11 17.61
N SER A 404 -9.58 26.32 17.01
CA SER A 404 -8.12 26.41 17.22
C SER A 404 -7.31 26.88 15.99
N ARG A 405 -6.33 27.73 16.30
CA ARG A 405 -5.56 28.69 15.48
C ARG A 405 -4.49 28.10 14.53
N CYS A 406 -4.61 26.86 14.05
CA CYS A 406 -3.54 26.27 13.22
C CYS A 406 -3.64 26.62 11.72
N GLY A 407 -4.82 26.98 11.20
CA GLY A 407 -5.01 27.41 9.80
C GLY A 407 -4.46 28.80 9.47
N GLU A 408 -4.19 29.66 10.47
CA GLU A 408 -3.72 31.03 10.22
C GLU A 408 -2.26 31.13 9.77
N LEU A 409 -1.43 30.11 9.98
CA LEU A 409 0.00 30.16 9.61
C LEU A 409 0.26 29.72 8.17
N LEU A 410 -0.55 28.78 7.63
CA LEU A 410 -0.47 28.35 6.23
C LEU A 410 -1.27 29.29 5.29
N GLY A 411 -2.41 29.84 5.74
CA GLY A 411 -3.18 30.83 4.95
C GLY A 411 -2.52 32.21 4.83
N ARG A 412 -1.59 32.57 5.73
CA ARG A 412 -0.88 33.86 5.67
C ARG A 412 0.30 33.89 4.69
N TRP A 413 0.72 32.75 4.15
CA TRP A 413 1.77 32.68 3.14
C TRP A 413 1.21 32.78 1.72
N THR A 414 -0.04 32.33 1.50
CA THR A 414 -0.74 32.42 0.21
C THR A 414 -1.53 33.72 0.00
N ALA A 415 -1.86 34.47 1.07
CA ALA A 415 -2.66 35.70 0.99
C ALA A 415 -1.87 37.02 1.16
N ARG A 416 -0.57 37.05 0.84
CA ARG A 416 0.24 38.28 0.82
C ARG A 416 0.66 38.69 -0.60
N SER A 417 -0.34 38.84 -1.46
CA SER A 417 -0.23 39.57 -2.72
C SER A 417 -1.53 40.29 -3.05
N SER A 418 -2.01 41.12 -2.11
CA SER A 418 -2.94 42.23 -2.38
C SER A 418 -3.10 43.10 -1.12
N ALA A 419 -2.75 44.39 -1.23
CA ALA A 419 -3.06 45.46 -0.26
C ALA A 419 -4.60 45.63 -0.14
N ALA A 420 -5.23 46.23 0.88
CA ALA A 420 -4.87 47.25 1.86
C ALA A 420 -5.83 47.18 3.09
N ARG A 421 -5.42 47.78 4.21
CA ARG A 421 -6.20 47.98 5.46
C ARG A 421 -7.12 49.22 5.36
N PRO A 422 -8.22 49.35 6.17
CA PRO A 422 -8.08 50.04 7.48
C PRO A 422 -8.99 49.59 8.67
N ARG A 423 -8.37 49.69 9.87
CA ARG A 423 -8.78 49.98 11.29
C ARG A 423 -10.25 49.94 11.80
N ARG A 424 -10.44 49.31 13.00
CA ARG A 424 -11.07 49.83 14.28
C ARG A 424 -10.93 48.76 15.41
N ARG A 425 -10.30 49.00 16.60
CA ARG A 425 -10.79 49.41 17.96
C ARG A 425 -12.15 48.77 18.38
N SER A 426 -12.41 48.15 19.55
CA SER A 426 -11.93 48.25 20.95
C SER A 426 -12.47 47.10 21.86
N ARG A 427 -11.81 46.87 23.02
CA ARG A 427 -12.04 45.95 24.19
C ARG A 427 -13.29 46.31 25.09
N PRO A 428 -13.56 45.72 26.31
CA PRO A 428 -13.60 44.32 26.86
C PRO A 428 -14.74 44.06 27.94
N ARG A 429 -14.64 42.94 28.73
CA ARG A 429 -15.27 42.56 30.06
C ARG A 429 -16.58 41.73 30.02
N THR A 430 -16.97 40.81 30.92
CA THR A 430 -16.52 40.25 32.24
C THR A 430 -17.39 39.01 32.59
N ASP A 431 -16.85 38.02 33.30
CA ASP A 431 -17.49 36.87 34.01
C ASP A 431 -18.29 37.33 35.27
N PRO A 432 -19.13 36.53 36.02
CA PRO A 432 -18.86 35.12 36.44
C PRO A 432 -20.03 34.14 36.89
N ALA A 433 -19.59 32.90 37.21
CA ALA A 433 -20.00 31.98 38.31
C ALA A 433 -21.19 30.98 38.19
N SER A 434 -20.88 29.66 38.24
CA SER A 434 -21.33 28.68 39.28
C SER A 434 -20.80 27.24 39.07
N ASP A 435 -20.33 26.62 40.17
CA ASP A 435 -19.68 25.31 40.46
C ASP A 435 -20.65 24.07 40.38
N PRO A 436 -20.31 22.79 40.69
CA PRO A 436 -19.02 22.07 40.78
C PRO A 436 -18.99 20.68 40.08
N GLY A 437 -17.77 20.18 39.84
CA GLY A 437 -17.47 18.73 39.87
C GLY A 437 -17.13 18.08 38.54
N ASP A 438 -15.83 18.01 38.20
CA ASP A 438 -15.37 16.96 37.30
C ASP A 438 -13.93 16.52 37.60
N ARG A 439 -13.77 15.20 37.78
CA ARG A 439 -12.49 14.52 37.99
C ARG A 439 -12.03 13.99 36.65
N MET A 440 -11.00 14.66 36.10
CA MET A 440 -9.93 14.15 35.25
C MET A 440 -10.18 12.79 34.57
N THR A 441 -10.56 12.81 33.29
CA THR A 441 -10.02 11.82 32.34
C THR A 441 -9.72 12.47 30.99
N ASN A 442 -8.47 12.30 30.58
CA ASN A 442 -7.87 12.77 29.34
C ASN A 442 -8.30 11.89 28.15
N ARG A 443 -8.65 12.50 27.01
CA ARG A 443 -8.54 11.92 25.65
C ARG A 443 -8.69 13.08 24.66
N VAL A 444 -7.59 13.63 24.13
CA VAL A 444 -6.84 13.22 22.92
C VAL A 444 -7.69 13.38 21.67
N ASP A 445 -7.55 14.54 21.04
CA ASP A 445 -8.04 14.86 19.70
C ASP A 445 -7.46 13.86 18.68
N ALA A 446 -8.32 13.26 17.84
CA ALA A 446 -7.89 12.39 16.75
C ALA A 446 -7.34 13.22 15.57
N PRO A 447 -6.22 12.83 14.95
CA PRO A 447 -5.70 13.50 13.77
C PRO A 447 -6.48 13.11 12.51
N VAL A 448 -6.81 14.12 11.70
CA VAL A 448 -7.40 13.97 10.36
C VAL A 448 -6.38 13.33 9.42
N GLN A 449 -6.82 12.29 8.71
CA GLN A 449 -6.07 11.54 7.70
C GLN A 449 -5.62 12.44 6.54
N CYS A 450 -4.37 12.33 6.11
CA CYS A 450 -3.78 13.07 5.00
C CYS A 450 -3.09 12.09 4.04
N VAL A 451 -3.86 11.53 3.10
CA VAL A 451 -3.28 10.98 1.87
C VAL A 451 -2.63 12.15 1.12
N LEU A 452 -1.38 11.97 0.70
CA LEU A 452 -0.71 12.94 -0.17
C LEU A 452 -1.53 13.04 -1.47
N PRO A 453 -2.05 14.22 -1.85
CA PRO A 453 -2.81 14.38 -3.09
C PRO A 453 -1.83 14.25 -4.27
N ILE A 454 -1.68 13.00 -4.74
CA ILE A 454 -0.95 12.66 -5.97
C ILE A 454 -1.68 13.29 -7.16
N PHE A 455 -3.00 13.19 -7.15
CA PHE A 455 -3.92 13.84 -8.06
C PHE A 455 -4.77 14.87 -7.31
N GLY A 456 -5.12 15.96 -7.98
CA GLY A 456 -6.03 16.97 -7.46
C GLY A 456 -7.49 16.71 -7.85
N THR A 457 -7.81 15.50 -8.30
CA THR A 457 -9.15 15.16 -8.80
C THR A 457 -9.51 13.72 -8.45
N PHE A 458 -10.76 13.53 -8.02
CA PHE A 458 -11.35 12.21 -7.76
C PHE A 458 -12.55 12.00 -8.68
N VAL A 459 -12.58 10.93 -9.46
CA VAL A 459 -13.68 10.58 -10.37
C VAL A 459 -14.45 9.37 -9.84
N PHE A 460 -15.73 9.55 -9.59
CA PHE A 460 -16.69 8.51 -9.21
C PHE A 460 -17.49 8.08 -10.44
N PHE A 461 -17.55 6.77 -10.70
CA PHE A 461 -18.39 6.16 -11.73
C PHE A 461 -19.53 5.39 -11.09
N ASP A 462 -20.75 5.57 -11.59
CA ASP A 462 -21.81 4.60 -11.32
C ASP A 462 -21.53 3.25 -12.01
N TRP A 463 -22.15 2.20 -11.49
CA TRP A 463 -22.04 0.86 -12.04
C TRP A 463 -23.08 0.57 -13.13
N TYR A 464 -24.37 0.58 -12.79
CA TYR A 464 -25.42 0.03 -13.65
C TYR A 464 -25.88 1.08 -14.67
N ASN A 465 -26.03 0.69 -15.94
CA ASN A 465 -26.17 1.58 -17.11
C ASN A 465 -25.02 2.57 -17.35
N THR A 466 -24.03 2.65 -16.48
CA THR A 466 -22.84 3.49 -16.68
C THR A 466 -21.65 2.63 -17.10
N LEU A 467 -21.06 1.86 -16.19
CA LEU A 467 -19.95 0.94 -16.51
C LEU A 467 -20.44 -0.39 -17.07
N SER A 468 -21.60 -0.87 -16.63
CA SER A 468 -22.13 -2.20 -16.95
C SER A 468 -23.65 -2.17 -17.12
N THR A 469 -24.18 -3.04 -17.97
CA THR A 469 -25.63 -3.32 -18.06
C THR A 469 -25.98 -4.71 -17.54
N ALA A 470 -25.03 -5.39 -16.88
CA ALA A 470 -25.23 -6.73 -16.36
C ALA A 470 -26.29 -6.72 -15.25
N GLN A 471 -27.21 -7.68 -15.30
CA GLN A 471 -28.28 -7.86 -14.32
C GLN A 471 -27.91 -8.97 -13.32
N PHE A 472 -28.62 -9.03 -12.20
CA PHE A 472 -28.50 -10.15 -11.28
C PHE A 472 -29.11 -11.42 -11.88
N TRP A 473 -28.44 -12.55 -11.63
CA TRP A 473 -28.82 -13.86 -12.18
C TRP A 473 -28.87 -13.92 -13.72
N ASP A 474 -28.08 -13.09 -14.41
CA ASP A 474 -27.97 -13.06 -15.87
C ASP A 474 -27.63 -14.44 -16.46
N SER A 475 -26.86 -15.29 -15.74
CA SER A 475 -26.55 -16.66 -16.18
C SER A 475 -27.79 -17.55 -16.32
N ILE A 476 -28.82 -17.29 -15.50
CA ILE A 476 -30.09 -17.99 -15.50
C ILE A 476 -31.06 -17.33 -16.49
N LEU A 477 -31.22 -16.01 -16.41
CA LEU A 477 -32.19 -15.24 -17.21
C LEU A 477 -31.83 -15.24 -18.70
N GLY A 478 -30.54 -15.17 -19.04
CA GLY A 478 -30.05 -15.22 -20.42
C GLY A 478 -30.18 -16.60 -21.06
N ASN A 479 -30.46 -17.65 -20.29
CA ASN A 479 -30.60 -19.02 -20.79
C ASN A 479 -32.08 -19.44 -20.78
N GLN A 480 -32.77 -19.26 -21.91
CA GLN A 480 -34.18 -19.65 -22.06
C GLN A 480 -34.47 -21.14 -21.82
N ARG A 481 -33.46 -22.01 -21.88
CA ARG A 481 -33.60 -23.45 -21.58
C ARG A 481 -33.41 -23.76 -20.09
N HIS A 482 -32.99 -22.80 -19.27
CA HIS A 482 -32.80 -23.02 -17.85
C HIS A 482 -34.16 -23.17 -17.15
N PRO A 483 -34.38 -24.21 -16.33
CA PRO A 483 -35.69 -24.51 -15.75
C PRO A 483 -36.22 -23.39 -14.83
N LEU A 484 -35.33 -22.56 -14.28
CA LEU A 484 -35.69 -21.42 -13.44
C LEU A 484 -35.86 -20.09 -14.20
N ALA A 485 -35.54 -20.00 -15.49
CA ALA A 485 -35.52 -18.72 -16.21
C ALA A 485 -36.86 -17.98 -16.15
N GLY A 486 -37.95 -18.65 -16.53
CA GLY A 486 -39.30 -18.07 -16.49
C GLY A 486 -39.76 -17.70 -15.07
N PRO A 487 -39.76 -18.66 -14.11
CA PRO A 487 -40.16 -18.38 -12.72
C PRO A 487 -39.33 -17.29 -12.05
N LEU A 488 -38.01 -17.28 -12.25
CA LEU A 488 -37.12 -16.26 -11.69
C LEU A 488 -37.40 -14.90 -12.31
N ASN A 489 -37.59 -14.81 -13.63
CA ASN A 489 -37.92 -13.54 -14.28
C ASN A 489 -39.22 -12.93 -13.70
N ALA A 490 -40.26 -13.74 -13.52
CA ALA A 490 -41.52 -13.28 -12.92
C ALA A 490 -41.32 -12.81 -11.45
N ALA A 491 -40.54 -13.55 -10.66
CA ALA A 491 -40.25 -13.19 -9.27
C ALA A 491 -39.42 -11.90 -9.15
N LEU A 492 -38.46 -11.68 -10.06
CA LEU A 492 -37.65 -10.46 -10.10
C LEU A 492 -38.46 -9.26 -10.59
N GLU A 493 -39.38 -9.44 -11.54
CA GLU A 493 -40.30 -8.38 -11.96
C GLU A 493 -41.16 -7.90 -10.78
N ASP A 494 -41.71 -8.81 -9.97
CA ASP A 494 -42.43 -8.46 -8.74
C ASP A 494 -41.53 -7.76 -7.72
N LEU A 495 -40.32 -8.27 -7.48
CA LEU A 495 -39.37 -7.69 -6.54
C LEU A 495 -39.01 -6.24 -6.92
N PHE A 496 -38.52 -6.02 -8.14
CA PHE A 496 -37.99 -4.72 -8.56
C PHE A 496 -39.07 -3.69 -8.92
N ARG A 497 -40.25 -4.11 -9.41
CA ARG A 497 -41.35 -3.18 -9.72
C ARG A 497 -42.34 -3.02 -8.57
N GLY A 498 -42.69 -4.12 -7.90
CA GLY A 498 -43.73 -4.17 -6.88
C GLY A 498 -43.24 -3.86 -5.46
N ARG A 499 -41.96 -4.07 -5.15
CA ARG A 499 -41.41 -3.98 -3.78
C ARG A 499 -40.25 -2.99 -3.64
N LYS A 500 -40.40 -1.78 -4.19
CA LYS A 500 -39.35 -0.74 -4.22
C LYS A 500 -38.75 -0.40 -2.85
N GLU A 501 -39.56 -0.32 -1.80
CA GLU A 501 -39.07 -0.03 -0.45
C GLU A 501 -38.16 -1.15 0.09
N PHE A 502 -38.56 -2.40 -0.13
CA PHE A 502 -37.77 -3.58 0.25
C PHE A 502 -36.44 -3.65 -0.50
N VAL A 503 -36.45 -3.36 -1.81
CA VAL A 503 -35.23 -3.24 -2.62
C VAL A 503 -34.34 -2.11 -2.10
N GLY A 504 -34.93 -0.97 -1.73
CA GLY A 504 -34.20 0.13 -1.08
C GLY A 504 -33.55 -0.29 0.24
N SER A 505 -34.24 -1.07 1.08
CA SER A 505 -33.67 -1.63 2.31
C SER A 505 -32.52 -2.62 2.03
N TRP A 506 -32.64 -3.44 0.99
CA TRP A 506 -31.56 -4.32 0.54
C TRP A 506 -30.34 -3.51 0.05
N MET A 507 -30.56 -2.45 -0.75
CA MET A 507 -29.50 -1.52 -1.18
C MET A 507 -28.87 -0.75 -0.01
N ARG A 508 -29.54 -0.57 1.13
CA ARG A 508 -28.96 0.04 2.34
C ARG A 508 -28.32 -0.97 3.30
N GLY A 509 -28.26 -2.25 2.93
CA GLY A 509 -27.70 -3.31 3.78
C GLY A 509 -28.57 -3.68 4.98
N GLN A 510 -29.84 -3.30 4.97
CA GLN A 510 -30.81 -3.63 6.04
C GLN A 510 -31.44 -5.01 5.84
N VAL A 511 -31.33 -5.56 4.63
CA VAL A 511 -31.82 -6.88 4.22
C VAL A 511 -30.67 -7.62 3.56
N THR A 512 -30.47 -8.89 3.88
CA THR A 512 -29.38 -9.71 3.29
C THR A 512 -29.79 -10.35 1.96
N ASP A 513 -28.80 -10.81 1.20
CA ASP A 513 -29.04 -11.50 -0.08
C ASP A 513 -29.90 -12.76 0.09
N GLU A 514 -29.67 -13.54 1.15
CA GLU A 514 -30.44 -14.74 1.48
C GLU A 514 -31.90 -14.40 1.79
N GLN A 515 -32.14 -13.34 2.57
CA GLN A 515 -33.50 -12.89 2.87
C GLN A 515 -34.25 -12.49 1.61
N VAL A 516 -33.57 -11.84 0.65
CA VAL A 516 -34.19 -11.54 -0.64
C VAL A 516 -34.49 -12.82 -1.42
N ILE A 517 -33.55 -13.76 -1.50
CA ILE A 517 -33.72 -15.04 -2.19
C ILE A 517 -34.91 -15.82 -1.61
N ASP A 518 -35.05 -15.85 -0.29
CA ASP A 518 -36.16 -16.51 0.39
C ASP A 518 -37.52 -15.91 -0.03
N THR A 519 -37.59 -14.59 -0.25
CA THR A 519 -38.82 -13.93 -0.71
C THR A 519 -39.18 -14.22 -2.16
N LEU A 520 -38.26 -14.78 -2.97
CA LEU A 520 -38.56 -15.16 -4.35
C LEU A 520 -39.50 -16.37 -4.41
N ASN A 521 -39.63 -17.14 -3.32
CA ASN A 521 -40.54 -18.29 -3.20
C ASN A 521 -40.40 -19.31 -4.36
N LEU A 522 -39.17 -19.53 -4.83
CA LEU A 522 -38.90 -20.42 -5.95
C LEU A 522 -38.70 -21.86 -5.46
N THR A 523 -39.33 -22.81 -6.16
CA THR A 523 -39.06 -24.24 -5.95
C THR A 523 -37.89 -24.67 -6.83
N LEU A 524 -36.78 -25.07 -6.21
CA LEU A 524 -35.60 -25.53 -6.95
C LEU A 524 -35.83 -26.94 -7.55
N PRO A 525 -35.37 -27.21 -8.78
CA PRO A 525 -35.46 -28.54 -9.37
C PRO A 525 -34.67 -29.59 -8.57
N ARG A 526 -35.08 -30.85 -8.68
CA ARG A 526 -34.41 -31.97 -8.00
C ARG A 526 -32.94 -32.04 -8.44
N GLY A 527 -32.02 -32.02 -7.47
CA GLY A 527 -30.57 -32.07 -7.70
C GLY A 527 -29.86 -30.71 -7.56
N TYR A 528 -30.60 -29.61 -7.45
CA TYR A 528 -30.04 -28.31 -7.11
C TYR A 528 -29.90 -28.19 -5.60
N SER A 529 -28.80 -27.58 -5.14
CA SER A 529 -28.59 -27.29 -3.72
C SER A 529 -29.34 -26.03 -3.29
N ASN A 530 -29.71 -25.93 -2.01
CA ASN A 530 -30.50 -24.80 -1.50
C ASN A 530 -29.79 -23.43 -1.64
N ASP A 531 -28.46 -23.42 -1.69
CA ASP A 531 -27.64 -22.23 -1.91
C ASP A 531 -27.45 -21.85 -3.39
N TYR A 532 -28.06 -22.59 -4.32
CA TYR A 532 -27.80 -22.42 -5.77
C TYR A 532 -28.01 -20.98 -6.25
N LEU A 533 -29.13 -20.36 -5.87
CA LEU A 533 -29.45 -19.00 -6.28
C LEU A 533 -28.44 -17.98 -5.73
N LEU A 534 -27.98 -18.15 -4.49
CA LEU A 534 -26.95 -17.28 -3.91
C LEU A 534 -25.62 -17.44 -4.66
N ARG A 535 -25.23 -18.67 -4.98
CA ARG A 535 -23.99 -18.92 -5.73
C ARG A 535 -24.03 -18.30 -7.12
N GLU A 536 -25.14 -18.42 -7.84
CA GLU A 536 -25.29 -17.81 -9.17
C GLU A 536 -25.36 -16.28 -9.09
N LEU A 537 -26.02 -15.70 -8.08
CA LEU A 537 -25.99 -14.24 -7.83
C LEU A 537 -24.55 -13.74 -7.69
N LEU A 538 -23.78 -14.33 -6.78
CA LEU A 538 -22.40 -13.95 -6.52
C LEU A 538 -21.50 -14.21 -7.74
N ARG A 539 -21.74 -15.30 -8.47
CA ARG A 539 -21.01 -15.62 -9.70
C ARG A 539 -21.24 -14.55 -10.77
N ASP A 540 -22.48 -14.09 -10.94
CA ASP A 540 -22.82 -13.12 -11.96
C ASP A 540 -22.31 -11.73 -11.60
N CYS A 541 -22.40 -11.31 -10.34
CA CYS A 541 -21.73 -10.09 -9.86
C CYS A 541 -20.23 -10.12 -10.15
N ARG A 542 -19.56 -11.24 -9.82
CA ARG A 542 -18.12 -11.39 -10.02
C ARG A 542 -17.68 -11.33 -11.49
N ASN A 543 -18.52 -11.86 -12.38
CA ASN A 543 -18.24 -11.99 -13.82
C ASN A 543 -18.96 -10.92 -14.66
N ALA A 544 -19.55 -9.91 -14.02
CA ALA A 544 -20.26 -8.86 -14.70
C ALA A 544 -19.35 -8.15 -15.73
N LYS A 545 -19.87 -8.02 -16.96
CA LYS A 545 -19.14 -7.41 -18.08
C LYS A 545 -19.24 -5.90 -18.03
N ILE A 546 -18.20 -5.22 -18.50
CA ILE A 546 -18.17 -3.77 -18.63
C ILE A 546 -18.29 -3.38 -20.10
N ASN A 547 -18.89 -2.22 -20.37
CA ASN A 547 -18.91 -1.61 -21.69
C ASN A 547 -17.46 -1.30 -22.14
N PRO A 548 -16.98 -1.85 -23.27
CA PRO A 548 -15.60 -1.66 -23.73
C PRO A 548 -15.19 -0.19 -23.88
N ASP A 549 -16.08 0.67 -24.38
CA ASP A 549 -15.79 2.10 -24.57
C ASP A 549 -15.62 2.80 -23.23
N MET A 550 -16.40 2.41 -22.22
CA MET A 550 -16.24 2.91 -20.86
C MET A 550 -14.95 2.40 -20.21
N ALA A 551 -14.57 1.14 -20.46
CA ALA A 551 -13.28 0.63 -20.00
C ALA A 551 -12.12 1.47 -20.54
N ASP A 552 -12.16 1.88 -21.81
CA ASP A 552 -11.15 2.75 -22.41
C ASP A 552 -11.12 4.14 -21.76
N ILE A 553 -12.28 4.74 -21.46
CA ILE A 553 -12.37 6.03 -20.74
C ILE A 553 -11.74 5.93 -19.35
N VAL A 554 -12.09 4.88 -18.59
CA VAL A 554 -11.56 4.65 -17.24
C VAL A 554 -10.04 4.48 -17.28
N ARG A 555 -9.50 3.70 -18.22
CA ARG A 555 -8.05 3.52 -18.38
C ARG A 555 -7.34 4.84 -18.70
N ALA A 556 -7.93 5.70 -19.54
CA ALA A 556 -7.35 6.98 -19.90
C ALA A 556 -7.30 7.99 -18.72
N LEU A 557 -8.23 7.89 -17.77
CA LEU A 557 -8.29 8.76 -16.59
C LEU A 557 -7.34 8.34 -15.46
N ARG A 558 -6.90 7.08 -15.46
CA ARG A 558 -6.11 6.49 -14.38
C ARG A 558 -4.82 7.24 -14.03
N ASP A 559 -4.14 7.80 -15.02
CA ASP A 559 -2.89 8.53 -14.80
C ASP A 559 -3.10 9.98 -14.33
N ARG A 560 -4.35 10.39 -14.09
CA ARG A 560 -4.74 11.79 -13.93
C ARG A 560 -5.65 12.05 -12.73
N ALA A 561 -6.37 11.03 -12.28
CA ALA A 561 -7.32 11.14 -11.18
C ALA A 561 -7.37 9.84 -10.37
N PHE A 562 -7.80 9.96 -9.11
CA PHE A 562 -8.27 8.80 -8.36
C PHE A 562 -9.62 8.35 -8.92
N LEU A 563 -9.86 7.04 -9.00
CA LEU A 563 -11.04 6.47 -9.62
C LEU A 563 -11.83 5.64 -8.62
N ALA A 564 -13.15 5.81 -8.53
CA ALA A 564 -14.00 4.94 -7.73
C ALA A 564 -15.19 4.43 -8.52
N VAL A 565 -15.67 3.24 -8.16
CA VAL A 565 -17.07 2.88 -8.43
C VAL A 565 -17.88 3.26 -7.22
N ALA A 566 -18.87 4.12 -7.42
CA ALA A 566 -19.85 4.52 -6.43
C ALA A 566 -21.20 4.02 -6.92
N SER A 567 -21.81 3.05 -6.25
CA SER A 567 -23.03 2.38 -6.73
C SER A 567 -24.09 2.24 -5.64
N ASP A 568 -25.35 2.55 -6.00
CA ASP A 568 -26.52 2.23 -5.19
C ASP A 568 -26.85 0.74 -5.39
N ASN A 569 -26.18 -0.11 -4.61
CA ASN A 569 -26.14 -1.55 -4.82
C ASN A 569 -26.11 -2.32 -3.50
N MET A 570 -26.25 -3.64 -3.61
CA MET A 570 -26.49 -4.58 -2.52
C MET A 570 -25.21 -5.20 -1.97
N GLU A 571 -25.33 -5.99 -0.91
CA GLU A 571 -24.20 -6.64 -0.25
C GLU A 571 -23.48 -7.64 -1.17
N CYS A 572 -24.21 -8.34 -2.03
CA CYS A 572 -23.66 -9.25 -3.04
C CYS A 572 -22.59 -8.59 -3.93
N PHE A 573 -22.72 -7.29 -4.21
CA PHE A 573 -21.77 -6.54 -5.03
C PHE A 573 -20.45 -6.27 -4.30
N VAL A 574 -20.47 -6.24 -2.96
CA VAL A 574 -19.28 -6.12 -2.11
C VAL A 574 -18.61 -7.48 -1.95
N HIS A 575 -19.38 -8.53 -1.63
CA HIS A 575 -18.88 -9.89 -1.44
C HIS A 575 -18.33 -10.51 -2.72
N ALA A 576 -18.91 -10.15 -3.85
CA ALA A 576 -18.51 -10.62 -5.17
C ALA A 576 -18.21 -9.45 -6.11
N ALA A 577 -17.39 -8.51 -5.65
CA ALA A 577 -16.90 -7.40 -6.45
C ALA A 577 -16.45 -7.87 -7.85
N PRO A 578 -16.93 -7.22 -8.93
CA PRO A 578 -16.58 -7.61 -10.29
C PRO A 578 -15.07 -7.64 -10.51
N ARG A 579 -14.55 -8.76 -11.04
CA ARG A 579 -13.09 -8.97 -11.21
C ARG A 579 -12.42 -7.90 -12.07
N VAL A 580 -13.18 -7.35 -13.01
CA VAL A 580 -12.75 -6.29 -13.92
C VAL A 580 -12.37 -5.00 -13.17
N LEU A 581 -12.95 -4.73 -11.99
CA LEU A 581 -12.63 -3.55 -11.18
C LEU A 581 -11.23 -3.61 -10.57
N THR A 582 -10.83 -4.78 -10.07
CA THR A 582 -9.52 -4.97 -9.41
C THR A 582 -8.43 -5.40 -10.37
N GLY A 583 -8.79 -6.08 -11.47
CA GLY A 583 -7.84 -6.56 -12.48
C GLY A 583 -7.58 -5.55 -13.59
N GLU A 584 -8.57 -5.37 -14.47
CA GLU A 584 -8.42 -4.68 -15.75
C GLU A 584 -8.48 -3.16 -15.62
N LEU A 585 -9.44 -2.63 -14.87
CA LEU A 585 -9.65 -1.19 -14.70
C LEU A 585 -8.83 -0.60 -13.55
N ARG A 586 -8.49 -1.42 -12.55
CA ARG A 586 -7.74 -1.03 -11.34
C ARG A 586 -8.31 0.23 -10.69
N ILE A 587 -9.62 0.22 -10.45
CA ILE A 587 -10.34 1.27 -9.70
C ILE A 587 -9.73 1.42 -8.31
N ASP A 588 -9.65 2.64 -7.76
CA ASP A 588 -9.08 3.01 -6.46
C ASP A 588 -10.01 2.80 -5.26
N GLU A 589 -11.33 2.98 -5.41
CA GLU A 589 -12.29 2.71 -4.33
C GLU A 589 -13.56 2.06 -4.86
N LEU A 590 -14.19 1.24 -4.01
CA LEU A 590 -15.52 0.70 -4.27
C LEU A 590 -16.44 1.15 -3.13
N ILE A 591 -17.39 2.02 -3.45
CA ILE A 591 -18.37 2.57 -2.52
C ILE A 591 -19.72 2.00 -2.92
N VAL A 592 -20.34 1.29 -1.99
CA VAL A 592 -21.64 0.65 -2.20
C VAL A 592 -22.59 1.08 -1.11
N SER A 593 -23.79 1.49 -1.48
CA SER A 593 -24.83 1.96 -0.54
C SER A 593 -25.09 0.98 0.60
N SER A 594 -24.96 -0.32 0.37
CA SER A 594 -25.21 -1.36 1.38
C SER A 594 -24.19 -1.32 2.52
N SER A 595 -22.94 -0.94 2.22
CA SER A 595 -21.88 -0.77 3.21
C SER A 595 -21.94 0.61 3.89
N VAL A 596 -22.38 1.63 3.17
CA VAL A 596 -22.53 3.01 3.70
C VAL A 596 -23.78 3.12 4.59
N GLY A 597 -24.82 2.35 4.28
CA GLY A 597 -26.14 2.45 4.88
C GLY A 597 -26.94 3.67 4.40
N SER A 598 -26.62 4.21 3.22
CA SER A 598 -27.32 5.35 2.60
C SER A 598 -27.14 5.31 1.09
N LEU A 599 -28.15 5.75 0.34
CA LEU A 599 -28.09 5.91 -1.12
C LEU A 599 -27.41 7.24 -1.48
N LYS A 600 -26.84 7.36 -2.69
CA LYS A 600 -26.16 8.58 -3.16
C LYS A 600 -27.02 9.84 -3.04
N LYS A 601 -28.32 9.71 -3.36
CA LYS A 601 -29.28 10.83 -3.35
C LYS A 601 -29.69 11.27 -1.94
N GLU A 602 -29.55 10.40 -0.94
CA GLU A 602 -30.03 10.68 0.41
C GLU A 602 -29.07 11.60 1.16
N SER A 603 -27.77 11.34 1.04
CA SER A 603 -26.73 12.06 1.78
C SER A 603 -25.40 11.92 1.04
N PRO A 604 -25.12 12.80 0.04
CA PRO A 604 -23.85 12.77 -0.69
C PRO A 604 -22.65 13.01 0.22
N ASP A 605 -22.83 13.79 1.29
CA ASP A 605 -21.84 13.99 2.34
C ASP A 605 -21.49 12.69 3.06
N ARG A 606 -22.47 11.84 3.39
CA ARG A 606 -22.21 10.53 4.01
C ARG A 606 -21.69 9.50 3.01
N PHE A 607 -22.15 9.56 1.75
CA PHE A 607 -21.80 8.59 0.72
C PHE A 607 -20.38 8.82 0.17
N PHE A 608 -20.05 10.07 -0.21
CA PHE A 608 -18.80 10.41 -0.86
C PHE A 608 -17.79 11.08 0.07
N GLY A 609 -18.26 11.85 1.06
CA GLY A 609 -17.43 12.65 1.96
C GLY A 609 -16.31 11.87 2.66
N PRO A 610 -16.59 10.74 3.32
CA PRO A 610 -15.55 9.94 3.98
C PRO A 610 -14.45 9.47 3.03
N THR A 611 -14.77 9.28 1.74
CA THR A 611 -13.76 8.96 0.73
C THR A 611 -12.94 10.19 0.39
N LEU A 612 -13.56 11.34 0.10
CA LEU A 612 -12.80 12.56 -0.22
C LEU A 612 -11.89 13.01 0.95
N ASP A 613 -12.40 12.97 2.18
CA ASP A 613 -11.63 13.29 3.39
C ASP A 613 -10.39 12.41 3.51
N ARG A 614 -10.55 11.10 3.27
CA ARG A 614 -9.45 10.13 3.27
C ARG A 614 -8.35 10.54 2.28
N TYR A 615 -8.73 11.06 1.11
CA TYR A 615 -7.82 11.47 0.04
C TYR A 615 -7.32 12.92 0.18
N GLY A 616 -7.71 13.64 1.23
CA GLY A 616 -7.36 15.05 1.44
C GLY A 616 -7.98 15.99 0.39
N LEU A 617 -9.13 15.61 -0.15
CA LEU A 617 -9.86 16.32 -1.20
C LEU A 617 -11.18 16.86 -0.66
N THR A 618 -11.73 17.85 -1.36
CA THR A 618 -13.04 18.45 -1.07
C THR A 618 -14.04 18.12 -2.18
N PRO A 619 -15.35 18.36 -1.99
CA PRO A 619 -16.32 18.17 -3.07
C PRO A 619 -15.93 18.90 -4.37
N ALA A 620 -15.30 20.07 -4.28
CA ALA A 620 -14.86 20.85 -5.44
C ALA A 620 -13.81 20.12 -6.31
N ASP A 621 -13.12 19.13 -5.73
CA ASP A 621 -12.10 18.31 -6.41
C ASP A 621 -12.69 17.01 -6.97
N ALA A 622 -14.01 16.82 -6.86
CA ALA A 622 -14.68 15.58 -7.21
C ALA A 622 -15.54 15.69 -8.48
N VAL A 623 -15.53 14.62 -9.27
CA VAL A 623 -16.34 14.44 -10.48
C VAL A 623 -17.19 13.18 -10.33
N LEU A 624 -18.50 13.27 -10.55
CA LEU A 624 -19.40 12.12 -10.63
C LEU A 624 -19.82 11.86 -12.09
N ILE A 625 -19.78 10.61 -12.53
CA ILE A 625 -20.31 10.14 -13.80
C ILE A 625 -21.39 9.11 -13.47
N ASP A 626 -22.65 9.45 -13.72
CA ASP A 626 -23.81 8.68 -13.25
C ASP A 626 -24.95 8.80 -14.28
N ASP A 627 -25.68 7.71 -14.53
CA ASP A 627 -26.80 7.65 -15.47
C ASP A 627 -28.07 8.33 -14.92
N CYS A 628 -28.08 8.73 -13.65
CA CYS A 628 -29.22 9.37 -13.03
C CYS A 628 -29.02 10.89 -12.91
N ALA A 629 -29.83 11.63 -13.67
CA ALA A 629 -29.83 13.10 -13.68
C ALA A 629 -30.02 13.73 -12.28
N ASP A 630 -30.92 13.19 -11.45
CA ASP A 630 -31.14 13.72 -10.10
C ASP A 630 -29.92 13.51 -9.20
N THR A 631 -29.24 12.35 -9.30
CA THR A 631 -28.03 12.07 -8.52
C THR A 631 -26.93 13.06 -8.91
N CYS A 632 -26.78 13.32 -10.21
CA CYS A 632 -25.87 14.34 -10.71
C CYS A 632 -26.22 15.74 -10.18
N GLN A 633 -27.49 16.10 -10.12
CA GLN A 633 -27.91 17.40 -9.57
C GLN A 633 -27.56 17.52 -8.09
N ILE A 634 -27.92 16.52 -7.28
CA ILE A 634 -27.64 16.49 -5.84
C ILE A 634 -26.14 16.56 -5.57
N PHE A 635 -25.32 15.87 -6.36
CA PHE A 635 -23.87 15.92 -6.25
C PHE A 635 -23.29 17.31 -6.56
N ARG A 636 -23.87 18.01 -7.55
CA ARG A 636 -23.49 19.41 -7.86
C ARG A 636 -23.89 20.37 -6.75
N GLU A 637 -25.09 20.21 -6.19
CA GLU A 637 -25.57 21.02 -5.07
C GLU A 637 -24.71 20.83 -3.81
N TRP A 638 -24.16 19.62 -3.61
CA TRP A 638 -23.18 19.33 -2.56
C TRP A 638 -21.80 19.99 -2.79
N GLY A 639 -21.52 20.45 -4.00
CA GLY A 639 -20.31 21.20 -4.35
C GLY A 639 -19.35 20.50 -5.30
N GLY A 640 -19.71 19.33 -5.83
CA GLY A 640 -18.92 18.61 -6.83
C GLY A 640 -19.27 18.94 -8.28
N SER A 641 -18.50 18.38 -9.21
CA SER A 641 -18.83 18.37 -10.63
C SER A 641 -19.51 17.06 -11.00
N ALA A 642 -20.49 17.07 -11.91
CA ALA A 642 -21.14 15.82 -12.34
C ALA A 642 -21.49 15.84 -13.83
N TYR A 643 -21.39 14.68 -14.46
CA TYR A 643 -21.74 14.41 -15.86
C TYR A 643 -22.82 13.33 -15.89
N HIS A 644 -23.98 13.71 -16.45
CA HIS A 644 -25.08 12.77 -16.63
C HIS A 644 -24.75 11.86 -17.81
N PHE A 645 -24.49 10.59 -17.52
CA PHE A 645 -24.09 9.61 -18.51
C PHE A 645 -25.29 9.21 -19.36
N THR A 646 -25.15 9.33 -20.68
CA THR A 646 -26.12 8.82 -21.67
C THR A 646 -25.45 7.83 -22.62
N GLU A 647 -24.25 8.18 -23.11
CA GLU A 647 -23.44 7.32 -23.96
C GLU A 647 -21.94 7.69 -23.88
N PRO A 648 -21.02 6.77 -24.22
CA PRO A 648 -19.57 7.00 -24.10
C PRO A 648 -19.05 8.17 -24.95
N GLY A 649 -19.60 8.37 -26.16
CA GLY A 649 -19.16 9.44 -27.07
C GLY A 649 -19.38 10.84 -26.48
N GLN A 650 -20.58 11.08 -25.96
CA GLN A 650 -20.92 12.33 -25.27
C GLN A 650 -20.03 12.55 -24.04
N LEU A 651 -19.84 11.51 -23.22
CA LEU A 651 -19.00 11.60 -22.03
C LEU A 651 -17.55 12.00 -22.38
N ARG A 652 -16.96 11.43 -23.44
CA ARG A 652 -15.60 11.80 -23.89
C ARG A 652 -15.48 13.29 -24.23
N ALA A 653 -16.49 13.85 -24.90
CA ALA A 653 -16.52 15.27 -25.23
C ALA A 653 -16.61 16.13 -23.96
N ASP A 654 -17.47 15.74 -23.02
CA ASP A 654 -17.70 16.49 -21.78
C ASP A 654 -16.46 16.52 -20.86
N ILE A 655 -15.73 15.41 -20.81
CA ILE A 655 -14.51 15.29 -19.99
C ILE A 655 -13.22 15.57 -20.78
N ALA A 656 -13.30 16.13 -22.00
CA ALA A 656 -12.14 16.38 -22.85
C ALA A 656 -11.09 17.30 -22.19
N HIS A 657 -11.51 18.21 -21.30
CA HIS A 657 -10.60 19.03 -20.51
C HIS A 657 -9.78 18.21 -19.49
N LEU A 658 -10.28 17.06 -19.04
CA LEU A 658 -9.54 16.06 -18.27
C LEU A 658 -8.71 15.14 -19.19
N LEU A 659 -9.14 14.96 -20.45
CA LEU A 659 -8.57 14.06 -21.47
C LEU A 659 -8.22 14.75 -22.82
N PRO A 660 -7.23 15.66 -22.88
CA PRO A 660 -6.93 16.43 -24.10
C PRO A 660 -6.49 15.58 -25.31
N GLU A 661 -5.99 14.37 -25.07
CA GLU A 661 -5.49 13.45 -26.10
C GLU A 661 -6.60 12.69 -26.84
N LEU A 662 -7.83 12.70 -26.32
CA LEU A 662 -8.99 12.05 -26.94
C LEU A 662 -9.90 13.02 -27.72
N ALA A 663 -9.61 14.33 -27.67
CA ALA A 663 -10.41 15.36 -28.33
C ALA A 663 -10.22 15.41 -29.88
N GLY A 664 -9.47 14.46 -30.45
CA GLY A 664 -9.09 14.45 -31.87
C GLY A 664 -9.23 13.10 -32.57
N VAL A 665 -10.00 12.16 -32.02
CA VAL A 665 -10.35 10.87 -32.67
C VAL A 665 -11.80 10.89 -33.12
#